data_AF-D8M2A1-F1
#
_entry.id   AF-D8M2A1-F1
#
_cell.length_a   1.000
_cell.length_b   1.000
_cell.length_c   1.000
_cell.angle_alpha   90.00
_cell.angle_beta   90.00
_cell.angle_gamma   90.00
#
_symmetry.space_group_name_H-M   'P 1'
#
loop_
_entity.id
_entity.type
_entity.pdbx_description
1 polymer ?
#
loop_
_entity_poly.entity_id
_entity_poly.type
_entity_poly.pdbx_seq_one_letter_code
_entity_poly.pdbx_strand_id
1 'polypeptide(L)'
;MDGNLPEFYNIMLERPPDSRGGYDVLYIDPIFRGNFGSRMSHSCSPNCATTTITVNGRLAIVLVALRPIAWGEELCFDYACVSESKTEFEMATCLCGSLQCRGSFVSYADGNSFMQVMAKRFPFVKRTAVLLDSCNSAVSDDDARRLAKHGIKCSMLEGAPAWLQKWIASILRFMEFEEASLPAELRGMKDCLGRDLYPSDAALRLESHGVFATRLQNVAITADRVKHFLAQQPAELRAVPPFRLLTDAEVLDFLWFGAHSVMKRLLRAALAEISDLPAVQFFTALDRALQQPRDAATLEWVRLQMTSVRDGLLTLPAQRRCHQAAADLLTMYLHTAVFFVATEYRSVKGAPISLHCYDLPCSCATTYKLRVDKQLQTDRQLQERVCRLAAQNPAKMASPPAMGASPADPSPASFSSPSSSAAKTSSSAAQSSSSSFAAQSSSSAAQSSSSSSFAAKSSSAAQSSSSSFAAKSSSAAKSSSSSSAAKSSSATRSNLWVGGEAWDSPEEQFWREQSEAARIAESNRVLCQAQRSYPSGYVWGQLAMWFKQAGNDPSLSLTNERKGCVLLPDVESCYESKRFDLNYTPEERGKWIARLEHCPAQPWLSTHWTFRRSAHVYGTPMMDAVRGQWGNLVDAIAELKKSEYVPYEIKDDDKKMSLSELMKTKYPEWS
;
A
#
# COMPACT_ATOMS: atom_id res chain seq x y z
N MET A 1 -19.07 -19.16 5.23
CA MET A 1 -19.07 -17.90 4.46
C MET A 1 -20.03 -17.00 5.21
N ASP A 2 -19.48 -16.08 5.98
CA ASP A 2 -20.28 -15.15 6.75
C ASP A 2 -20.79 -14.08 5.78
N GLY A 3 -22.08 -14.15 5.46
CA GLY A 3 -22.73 -13.44 4.36
C GLY A 3 -22.99 -11.95 4.63
N ASN A 4 -22.05 -11.24 5.23
CA ASN A 4 -22.19 -9.81 5.49
C ASN A 4 -21.65 -9.01 4.31
N LEU A 5 -22.48 -8.07 3.83
CA LEU A 5 -22.04 -7.07 2.86
C LEU A 5 -20.99 -6.17 3.54
N PRO A 6 -19.92 -5.78 2.84
CA PRO A 6 -18.95 -4.86 3.41
C PRO A 6 -19.61 -3.48 3.59
N GLU A 7 -19.61 -2.98 4.82
CA GLU A 7 -20.16 -1.66 5.17
C GLU A 7 -19.08 -0.58 4.98
N PHE A 8 -19.36 0.41 4.12
CA PHE A 8 -18.51 1.57 3.90
C PHE A 8 -19.33 2.84 4.09
N TYR A 9 -18.99 3.63 5.10
CA TYR A 9 -19.69 4.87 5.42
C TYR A 9 -18.95 6.11 4.93
N ASN A 10 -17.64 6.01 4.68
CA ASN A 10 -16.82 7.17 4.39
C ASN A 10 -16.88 7.60 2.92
N ILE A 11 -16.87 8.92 2.72
CA ILE A 11 -16.77 9.53 1.39
C ILE A 11 -15.52 10.42 1.31
N MET A 12 -14.83 10.34 0.18
CA MET A 12 -13.65 11.15 -0.09
C MET A 12 -14.08 12.58 -0.45
N LEU A 13 -13.47 13.57 0.20
CA LEU A 13 -13.62 14.99 -0.10
C LEU A 13 -12.29 15.51 -0.63
N GLU A 14 -12.19 15.67 -1.93
CA GLU A 14 -11.01 16.29 -2.55
C GLU A 14 -11.04 17.82 -2.40
N ARG A 15 -9.92 18.37 -1.93
CA ARG A 15 -9.68 19.80 -1.90
C ARG A 15 -9.11 20.24 -3.25
N PRO A 16 -9.74 21.20 -3.95
CA PRO A 16 -9.26 21.68 -5.24
C PRO A 16 -7.84 22.29 -5.19
N PRO A 17 -6.99 22.12 -6.22
CA PRO A 17 -5.61 22.65 -6.26
C PRO A 17 -5.50 24.18 -6.14
N ASP A 18 -6.51 24.90 -6.63
CA ASP A 18 -6.61 26.36 -6.60
C ASP A 18 -6.99 26.91 -5.21
N SER A 19 -7.41 26.04 -4.28
CA SER A 19 -7.66 26.40 -2.89
C SER A 19 -6.47 27.14 -2.26
N ARG A 20 -6.76 28.01 -1.27
CA ARG A 20 -5.73 28.76 -0.52
C ARG A 20 -4.64 27.85 0.04
N GLY A 21 -5.02 26.70 0.61
CA GLY A 21 -4.11 25.70 1.15
C GLY A 21 -3.56 24.70 0.12
N GLY A 22 -3.99 24.77 -1.14
CA GLY A 22 -3.61 23.81 -2.18
C GLY A 22 -4.41 22.50 -2.13
N TYR A 23 -4.07 21.56 -3.01
CA TYR A 23 -4.67 20.23 -3.12
C TYR A 23 -4.45 19.40 -1.85
N ASP A 24 -5.46 18.60 -1.50
CA ASP A 24 -5.41 17.62 -0.41
C ASP A 24 -6.60 16.65 -0.49
N VAL A 25 -6.54 15.54 0.24
CA VAL A 25 -7.63 14.55 0.32
C VAL A 25 -8.12 14.42 1.76
N LEU A 26 -9.41 14.66 1.96
CA LEU A 26 -10.09 14.47 3.24
C LEU A 26 -11.04 13.28 3.17
N TYR A 27 -11.37 12.70 4.32
CA TYR A 27 -12.41 11.68 4.44
C TYR A 27 -13.49 12.19 5.39
N ILE A 28 -14.75 12.09 4.95
CA ILE A 28 -15.91 12.37 5.79
C ILE A 28 -16.49 11.03 6.22
N ASP A 29 -16.55 10.82 7.52
CA ASP A 29 -17.14 9.62 8.13
C ASP A 29 -18.43 9.99 8.88
N PRO A 30 -19.61 9.62 8.35
CA PRO A 30 -20.89 9.89 8.97
C PRO A 30 -21.31 8.83 10.00
N ILE A 31 -20.52 7.78 10.27
CA ILE A 31 -20.93 6.66 11.13
C ILE A 31 -21.34 7.12 12.54
N PHE A 32 -20.56 8.04 13.14
CA PHE A 32 -20.82 8.56 14.47
C PHE A 32 -21.72 9.80 14.45
N ARG A 33 -21.64 10.62 13.40
CA ARG A 33 -22.36 11.90 13.27
C ARG A 33 -22.73 12.15 11.80
N GLY A 34 -23.87 11.61 11.40
CA GLY A 34 -24.43 11.76 10.05
C GLY A 34 -25.67 12.66 9.98
N ASN A 35 -26.21 12.81 8.77
CA ASN A 35 -27.51 13.42 8.50
C ASN A 35 -28.29 12.53 7.51
N PHE A 36 -29.44 12.97 7.00
CA PHE A 36 -30.22 12.16 6.06
C PHE A 36 -29.46 11.73 4.79
N GLY A 37 -28.47 12.51 4.35
CA GLY A 37 -27.63 12.18 3.20
C GLY A 37 -26.80 10.90 3.40
N SER A 38 -26.40 10.57 4.63
CA SER A 38 -25.65 9.33 4.92
C SER A 38 -26.53 8.08 4.87
N ARG A 39 -27.83 8.22 4.64
CA ARG A 39 -28.79 7.12 4.49
C ARG A 39 -29.19 6.88 3.02
N MET A 40 -28.66 7.65 2.09
CA MET A 40 -28.98 7.50 0.67
C MET A 40 -28.27 6.28 0.09
N SER A 41 -29.05 5.40 -0.54
CA SER A 41 -28.59 4.15 -1.12
C SER A 41 -27.84 4.35 -2.45
N HIS A 42 -27.06 3.34 -2.81
CA HIS A 42 -26.47 3.25 -4.14
C HIS A 42 -27.52 2.94 -5.22
N SER A 43 -27.40 3.58 -6.37
CA SER A 43 -28.01 3.12 -7.62
C SER A 43 -27.06 3.23 -8.80
N CYS A 44 -27.06 2.22 -9.68
CA CYS A 44 -26.36 2.27 -10.97
C CYS A 44 -27.08 3.18 -11.99
N SER A 45 -28.33 3.56 -11.71
CA SER A 45 -29.09 4.57 -12.48
C SER A 45 -29.64 5.61 -11.51
N PRO A 46 -28.77 6.48 -10.98
CA PRO A 46 -29.13 7.37 -9.88
C PRO A 46 -29.96 8.57 -10.34
N ASN A 47 -30.68 9.19 -9.40
CA ASN A 47 -31.35 10.48 -9.59
C ASN A 47 -30.64 11.66 -8.92
N CYS A 48 -29.64 11.39 -8.07
CA CYS A 48 -28.76 12.36 -7.46
C CYS A 48 -27.28 12.08 -7.78
N ALA A 49 -26.44 13.10 -7.66
CA ALA A 49 -24.98 12.98 -7.65
C ALA A 49 -24.38 13.80 -6.52
N THR A 50 -23.17 13.44 -6.10
CA THR A 50 -22.39 14.23 -5.16
C THR A 50 -21.57 15.28 -5.89
N THR A 51 -21.44 16.46 -5.31
CA THR A 51 -20.51 17.49 -5.78
C THR A 51 -19.94 18.26 -4.59
N THR A 52 -18.71 18.72 -4.72
CA THR A 52 -18.03 19.50 -3.69
C THR A 52 -18.26 20.99 -3.95
N ILE A 53 -18.79 21.68 -2.95
CA ILE A 53 -18.94 23.14 -2.99
C ILE A 53 -18.31 23.78 -1.75
N THR A 54 -18.15 25.10 -1.79
CA THR A 54 -17.76 25.88 -0.61
C THR A 54 -18.99 26.52 0.01
N VAL A 55 -19.30 26.18 1.26
CA VAL A 55 -20.37 26.78 2.06
C VAL A 55 -19.73 27.51 3.24
N ASN A 56 -19.95 28.83 3.36
CA ASN A 56 -19.40 29.65 4.45
C ASN A 56 -17.87 29.48 4.62
N GLY A 57 -17.14 29.40 3.50
CA GLY A 57 -15.67 29.21 3.51
C GLY A 57 -15.20 27.80 3.88
N ARG A 58 -16.10 26.82 4.00
CA ARG A 58 -15.77 25.40 4.26
C ARG A 58 -16.16 24.54 3.07
N LEU A 59 -15.32 23.56 2.74
CA LEU A 59 -15.66 22.54 1.75
C LEU A 59 -16.77 21.65 2.31
N ALA A 60 -17.78 21.38 1.49
CA ALA A 60 -18.90 20.54 1.81
C ALA A 60 -19.25 19.67 0.59
N ILE A 61 -19.60 18.42 0.86
CA ILE A 61 -20.23 17.55 -0.14
C ILE A 61 -21.72 17.83 -0.12
N VAL A 62 -22.29 18.14 -1.28
CA VAL A 62 -23.73 18.30 -1.47
C VAL A 62 -24.25 17.30 -2.48
N LEU A 63 -25.50 16.93 -2.30
CA LEU A 63 -26.24 16.07 -3.22
C LEU A 63 -27.09 16.95 -4.12
N VAL A 64 -26.92 16.79 -5.42
CA VAL A 64 -27.64 17.54 -6.45
C VAL A 64 -28.50 16.60 -7.27
N ALA A 65 -29.72 17.02 -7.59
CA ALA A 65 -30.60 16.26 -8.48
C ALA A 65 -30.05 16.32 -9.91
N LEU A 66 -29.95 15.16 -10.56
CA LEU A 66 -29.53 15.05 -11.97
C LEU A 66 -30.69 15.28 -12.94
N ARG A 67 -31.91 15.11 -12.46
CA ARG A 67 -33.16 15.25 -13.20
C ARG A 67 -34.30 15.63 -12.26
N PRO A 68 -35.47 16.04 -12.77
CA PRO A 68 -36.69 16.11 -11.96
C PRO A 68 -36.99 14.75 -11.29
N ILE A 69 -37.33 14.79 -10.01
CA ILE A 69 -37.59 13.62 -9.16
C ILE A 69 -39.06 13.62 -8.75
N ALA A 70 -39.75 12.51 -8.97
CA ALA A 70 -41.18 12.41 -8.65
C ALA A 70 -41.40 12.22 -7.13
N TRP A 71 -42.57 12.60 -6.64
CA TRP A 71 -42.94 12.34 -5.25
C TRP A 71 -42.99 10.83 -4.97
N GLY A 72 -42.38 10.40 -3.87
CA GLY A 72 -42.27 8.99 -3.48
C GLY A 72 -41.13 8.22 -4.15
N GLU A 73 -40.37 8.84 -5.05
CA GLU A 73 -39.16 8.25 -5.64
C GLU A 73 -37.99 8.29 -4.64
N GLU A 74 -37.30 7.16 -4.44
CA GLU A 74 -36.14 7.09 -3.54
C GLU A 74 -34.96 7.93 -4.08
N LEU A 75 -34.36 8.76 -3.23
CA LEU A 75 -33.15 9.49 -3.58
C LEU A 75 -31.93 8.56 -3.49
N CYS A 76 -31.19 8.43 -4.60
CA CYS A 76 -30.04 7.54 -4.70
C CYS A 76 -28.94 8.15 -5.56
N PHE A 77 -27.69 7.75 -5.30
CA PHE A 77 -26.52 8.22 -6.06
C PHE A 77 -25.56 7.06 -6.38
N ASP A 78 -24.70 7.23 -7.38
CA ASP A 78 -23.61 6.27 -7.61
C ASP A 78 -22.50 6.54 -6.59
N TYR A 79 -22.11 5.51 -5.82
CA TYR A 79 -21.05 5.66 -4.81
C TYR A 79 -19.67 5.85 -5.46
N ALA A 80 -19.49 5.44 -6.71
CA ALA A 80 -18.24 5.53 -7.45
C ALA A 80 -17.04 4.91 -6.68
N CYS A 81 -17.30 3.89 -5.86
CA CYS A 81 -16.27 3.19 -5.10
C CYS A 81 -15.45 2.28 -6.01
N VAL A 82 -14.14 2.22 -5.78
CA VAL A 82 -13.22 1.32 -6.46
C VAL A 82 -12.47 0.50 -5.41
N SER A 83 -12.38 -0.81 -5.60
CA SER A 83 -11.60 -1.69 -4.73
C SER A 83 -10.58 -2.49 -5.53
N GLU A 84 -9.38 -2.63 -4.93
CA GLU A 84 -8.33 -3.54 -5.38
C GLU A 84 -8.52 -4.98 -4.86
N SER A 85 -9.45 -5.17 -3.91
CA SER A 85 -9.74 -6.47 -3.31
C SER A 85 -10.82 -7.18 -4.10
N LYS A 86 -10.42 -8.26 -4.79
CA LYS A 86 -11.37 -9.13 -5.51
C LYS A 86 -12.46 -9.67 -4.57
N THR A 87 -12.07 -10.05 -3.35
CA THR A 87 -13.01 -10.56 -2.34
C THR A 87 -14.02 -9.49 -1.93
N GLU A 88 -13.59 -8.24 -1.73
CA GLU A 88 -14.50 -7.13 -1.41
C GLU A 88 -15.47 -6.85 -2.56
N PHE A 89 -14.97 -6.80 -3.80
CA PHE A 89 -15.80 -6.64 -4.99
C PHE A 89 -16.85 -7.74 -5.13
N GLU A 90 -16.48 -9.00 -4.90
CA GLU A 90 -17.37 -10.16 -4.95
C GLU A 90 -18.45 -10.11 -3.85
N MET A 91 -18.13 -9.53 -2.68
CA MET A 91 -19.09 -9.35 -1.59
C MET A 91 -19.97 -8.10 -1.78
N ALA A 92 -19.53 -7.09 -2.52
CA ALA A 92 -20.24 -5.82 -2.74
C ALA A 92 -21.41 -5.91 -3.74
N THR A 93 -22.29 -6.90 -3.57
CA THR A 93 -23.43 -7.14 -4.48
C THR A 93 -24.37 -5.93 -4.52
N CYS A 94 -24.67 -5.43 -5.73
CA CYS A 94 -25.59 -4.32 -5.95
C CYS A 94 -27.05 -4.81 -6.01
N LEU A 95 -27.90 -4.18 -5.20
CA LEU A 95 -29.33 -4.51 -5.10
C LEU A 95 -30.24 -3.37 -5.59
N CYS A 96 -29.72 -2.46 -6.42
CA CYS A 96 -30.48 -1.29 -6.87
C CYS A 96 -31.66 -1.59 -7.80
N GLY A 97 -31.77 -2.82 -8.33
CA GLY A 97 -32.88 -3.23 -9.21
C GLY A 97 -32.93 -2.57 -10.60
N SER A 98 -31.96 -1.72 -10.95
CA SER A 98 -31.90 -1.07 -12.28
C SER A 98 -31.63 -2.07 -13.40
N LEU A 99 -32.23 -1.85 -14.59
CA LEU A 99 -31.90 -2.60 -15.81
C LEU A 99 -30.45 -2.40 -16.27
N GLN A 100 -29.81 -1.31 -15.86
CA GLN A 100 -28.41 -1.02 -16.13
C GLN A 100 -27.51 -1.35 -14.92
N CYS A 101 -27.98 -2.18 -14.00
CA CYS A 101 -27.21 -2.58 -12.82
C CYS A 101 -25.90 -3.25 -13.22
N ARG A 102 -24.79 -2.79 -12.60
CA ARG A 102 -23.44 -3.35 -12.78
C ARG A 102 -23.24 -4.68 -12.05
N GLY A 103 -24.19 -5.12 -11.24
CA GLY A 103 -24.10 -6.30 -10.38
C GLY A 103 -23.32 -6.06 -9.08
N SER A 104 -22.37 -5.12 -9.05
CA SER A 104 -21.65 -4.67 -7.85
C SER A 104 -21.73 -3.15 -7.69
N PHE A 105 -21.81 -2.67 -6.45
CA PHE A 105 -21.80 -1.22 -6.15
C PHE A 105 -20.37 -0.68 -5.99
N VAL A 106 -19.38 -1.56 -6.05
CA VAL A 106 -17.95 -1.25 -6.11
C VAL A 106 -17.41 -1.66 -7.48
N SER A 107 -16.52 -0.87 -8.05
CA SER A 107 -15.78 -1.24 -9.25
C SER A 107 -14.51 -1.99 -8.85
N TYR A 108 -14.20 -3.10 -9.53
CA TYR A 108 -12.94 -3.79 -9.33
C TYR A 108 -11.87 -3.22 -10.25
N ALA A 109 -10.81 -2.65 -9.66
CA ALA A 109 -9.57 -2.36 -10.35
C ALA A 109 -8.56 -3.39 -9.88
N ASP A 110 -8.08 -4.26 -10.77
CA ASP A 110 -7.06 -5.21 -10.33
C ASP A 110 -5.78 -4.45 -9.90
N GLY A 111 -4.99 -5.04 -8.99
CA GLY A 111 -3.75 -4.41 -8.51
C GLY A 111 -2.66 -4.23 -9.59
N ASN A 112 -2.97 -4.55 -10.86
CA ASN A 112 -2.15 -4.40 -12.05
C ASN A 112 -2.76 -3.40 -13.06
N SER A 113 -3.91 -2.79 -12.75
CA SER A 113 -4.64 -1.91 -13.64
C SER A 113 -3.87 -0.62 -13.78
N PHE A 114 -3.68 -0.16 -15.03
CA PHE A 114 -2.90 1.03 -15.34
C PHE A 114 -1.47 1.01 -14.78
N MET A 115 -0.91 -0.19 -14.60
CA MET A 115 0.47 -0.40 -14.12
C MET A 115 1.48 -0.56 -15.25
N GLN A 116 1.07 -0.49 -16.52
CA GLN A 116 1.93 -0.74 -17.68
C GLN A 116 3.14 0.19 -17.68
N VAL A 117 2.91 1.50 -17.55
CA VAL A 117 3.98 2.51 -17.50
C VAL A 117 4.79 2.38 -16.20
N MET A 118 4.13 2.31 -15.04
CA MET A 118 4.79 2.11 -13.75
C MET A 118 5.74 0.90 -13.73
N ALA A 119 5.29 -0.26 -14.20
CA ALA A 119 6.07 -1.49 -14.22
C ALA A 119 7.25 -1.43 -15.21
N LYS A 120 7.04 -0.83 -16.39
CA LYS A 120 8.07 -0.71 -17.43
C LYS A 120 9.06 0.43 -17.21
N ARG A 121 8.63 1.56 -16.63
CA ARG A 121 9.40 2.82 -16.62
C ARG A 121 9.78 3.29 -15.22
N PHE A 122 9.15 2.74 -14.19
CA PHE A 122 9.44 3.10 -12.80
C PHE A 122 9.43 1.90 -11.85
N PRO A 123 10.25 0.86 -12.12
CA PRO A 123 10.35 -0.32 -11.27
C PRO A 123 10.92 0.00 -9.88
N PHE A 124 10.87 -0.97 -8.97
CA PHE A 124 11.26 -0.78 -7.56
C PHE A 124 12.65 -0.17 -7.38
N VAL A 125 13.65 -0.63 -8.14
CA VAL A 125 15.02 -0.09 -8.09
C VAL A 125 15.05 1.42 -8.41
N LYS A 126 14.30 1.86 -9.43
CA LYS A 126 14.22 3.26 -9.84
C LYS A 126 13.42 4.10 -8.83
N ARG A 127 12.36 3.55 -8.24
CA ARG A 127 11.63 4.21 -7.13
C ARG A 127 12.53 4.42 -5.92
N THR A 128 13.36 3.43 -5.61
CA THR A 128 14.33 3.51 -4.52
C THR A 128 15.44 4.52 -4.84
N ALA A 129 15.92 4.59 -6.09
CA ALA A 129 16.86 5.62 -6.54
C ALA A 129 16.29 7.04 -6.40
N VAL A 130 15.04 7.28 -6.84
CA VAL A 130 14.33 8.56 -6.63
C VAL A 130 14.28 8.93 -5.17
N LEU A 131 13.92 7.98 -4.32
CA LEU A 131 13.85 8.21 -2.89
C LEU A 131 15.22 8.54 -2.31
N LEU A 132 16.28 7.82 -2.69
CA LEU A 132 17.65 8.09 -2.26
C LEU A 132 18.10 9.49 -2.67
N ASP A 133 17.90 9.89 -3.93
CA ASP A 133 18.31 11.21 -4.38
C ASP A 133 17.46 12.32 -3.73
N SER A 134 16.18 12.06 -3.46
CA SER A 134 15.31 12.99 -2.72
C SER A 134 15.76 13.18 -1.27
N CYS A 135 16.35 12.15 -0.65
CA CYS A 135 16.90 12.22 0.69
C CYS A 135 18.22 13.01 0.76
N ASN A 136 18.96 13.08 -0.35
CA ASN A 136 20.32 13.62 -0.38
C ASN A 136 20.45 14.89 -1.24
N SER A 137 19.33 15.46 -1.72
CA SER A 137 19.31 16.66 -2.55
C SER A 137 18.35 17.71 -1.99
N ALA A 138 18.70 18.99 -2.12
CA ALA A 138 17.79 20.08 -1.80
C ALA A 138 16.61 20.16 -2.79
N VAL A 139 15.51 20.77 -2.33
CA VAL A 139 14.39 21.19 -3.19
C VAL A 139 14.89 22.27 -4.13
N SER A 140 14.81 22.03 -5.43
CA SER A 140 15.23 22.99 -6.45
C SER A 140 14.09 23.90 -6.88
N ASP A 141 14.39 24.99 -7.60
CA ASP A 141 13.36 25.88 -8.15
C ASP A 141 12.42 25.16 -9.13
N ASP A 142 12.91 24.15 -9.85
CA ASP A 142 12.08 23.32 -10.73
C ASP A 142 11.09 22.48 -9.92
N ASP A 143 11.53 21.93 -8.79
CA ASP A 143 10.66 21.19 -7.88
C ASP A 143 9.59 22.11 -7.29
N ALA A 144 9.97 23.31 -6.85
CA ALA A 144 9.03 24.31 -6.34
C ALA A 144 8.00 24.75 -7.39
N ARG A 145 8.41 24.98 -8.64
CA ARG A 145 7.49 25.27 -9.75
C ARG A 145 6.52 24.12 -10.01
N ARG A 146 6.98 22.87 -9.94
CA ARG A 146 6.13 21.69 -10.17
C ARG A 146 5.13 21.47 -9.03
N LEU A 147 5.56 21.65 -7.78
CA LEU A 147 4.65 21.64 -6.64
C LEU A 147 3.56 22.72 -6.80
N ALA A 148 3.94 23.94 -7.18
CA ALA A 148 3.00 25.03 -7.41
C ALA A 148 2.03 24.75 -8.58
N LYS A 149 2.52 24.19 -9.70
CA LYS A 149 1.72 23.82 -10.88
C LYS A 149 0.56 22.87 -10.52
N HIS A 150 0.82 21.90 -9.66
CA HIS A 150 -0.18 20.92 -9.22
C HIS A 150 -0.92 21.34 -7.93
N GLY A 151 -0.76 22.60 -7.53
CA GLY A 151 -1.42 23.16 -6.35
C GLY A 151 -0.98 22.52 -5.03
N ILE A 152 0.21 21.93 -4.95
CA ILE A 152 0.75 21.36 -3.71
C ILE A 152 1.30 22.48 -2.83
N LYS A 153 0.56 22.82 -1.78
CA LYS A 153 0.87 23.93 -0.85
C LYS A 153 0.73 23.46 0.61
N CYS A 154 0.39 24.35 1.54
CA CYS A 154 0.44 24.07 2.97
C CYS A 154 -0.50 22.95 3.45
N SER A 155 -1.67 22.71 2.85
CA SER A 155 -2.55 21.61 3.27
C SER A 155 -1.78 20.27 3.26
N MET A 156 -1.03 20.03 2.20
CA MET A 156 -0.23 18.81 2.05
C MET A 156 1.19 18.93 2.63
N LEU A 157 1.82 20.11 2.54
CA LEU A 157 3.24 20.31 2.89
C LEU A 157 3.51 20.77 4.32
N GLU A 158 2.51 21.24 5.06
CA GLU A 158 2.70 21.63 6.45
C GLU A 158 3.20 20.44 7.29
N GLY A 159 4.31 20.64 8.01
CA GLY A 159 4.99 19.59 8.75
C GLY A 159 5.80 18.59 7.91
N ALA A 160 5.85 18.73 6.57
CA ALA A 160 6.64 17.87 5.70
C ALA A 160 8.13 18.29 5.69
N PRO A 161 9.08 17.39 6.04
CA PRO A 161 10.51 17.66 5.89
C PRO A 161 10.90 17.95 4.44
N ALA A 162 12.00 18.68 4.23
CA ALA A 162 12.46 19.07 2.89
C ALA A 162 12.65 17.88 1.92
N TRP A 163 13.17 16.74 2.42
CA TRP A 163 13.33 15.53 1.61
C TRP A 163 11.99 14.93 1.16
N LEU A 164 10.92 15.09 1.95
CA LEU A 164 9.57 14.62 1.59
C LEU A 164 8.98 15.52 0.50
N GLN A 165 9.19 16.83 0.59
CA GLN A 165 8.79 17.79 -0.46
C GLN A 165 9.51 17.48 -1.78
N LYS A 166 10.82 17.21 -1.71
CA LYS A 166 11.63 16.78 -2.88
C LYS A 166 11.12 15.48 -3.47
N TRP A 167 10.76 14.50 -2.63
CA TRP A 167 10.18 13.25 -3.07
C TRP A 167 8.84 13.47 -3.78
N ILE A 168 7.92 14.25 -3.20
CA ILE A 168 6.63 14.59 -3.83
C ILE A 168 6.86 15.21 -5.21
N ALA A 169 7.75 16.19 -5.33
CA ALA A 169 8.07 16.82 -6.60
C ALA A 169 8.64 15.83 -7.63
N SER A 170 9.48 14.88 -7.18
CA SER A 170 10.05 13.85 -8.05
C SER A 170 9.00 12.84 -8.52
N ILE A 171 8.04 12.48 -7.68
CA ILE A 171 6.89 11.63 -8.06
C ILE A 171 5.97 12.36 -9.03
N LEU A 172 5.67 13.64 -8.81
CA LEU A 172 4.91 14.45 -9.77
C LEU A 172 5.57 14.49 -11.15
N ARG A 173 6.91 14.60 -11.21
CA ARG A 173 7.65 14.55 -12.48
C ARG A 173 7.42 13.22 -13.21
N PHE A 174 7.43 12.10 -12.49
CA PHE A 174 7.08 10.80 -13.08
C PHE A 174 5.60 10.74 -13.51
N MET A 175 4.68 11.28 -12.72
CA MET A 175 3.25 11.29 -13.04
C MET A 175 2.95 12.08 -14.32
N GLU A 176 3.61 13.23 -14.54
CA GLU A 176 3.52 14.00 -15.79
C GLU A 176 3.98 13.16 -17.00
N PHE A 177 5.06 12.41 -16.83
CA PHE A 177 5.55 11.48 -17.85
C PHE A 177 4.59 10.30 -18.08
N GLU A 178 4.01 9.75 -17.01
CA GLU A 178 3.04 8.65 -17.08
C GLU A 178 1.78 9.07 -17.84
N GLU A 179 1.23 10.25 -17.53
CA GLU A 179 0.08 10.83 -18.22
C GLU A 179 0.33 10.99 -19.72
N ALA A 180 1.52 11.46 -20.11
CA ALA A 180 1.90 11.62 -21.52
C ALA A 180 2.12 10.28 -22.25
N SER A 181 2.63 9.26 -21.54
CA SER A 181 3.05 7.98 -22.15
C SER A 181 1.93 6.92 -22.17
N LEU A 182 1.03 6.95 -21.19
CA LEU A 182 0.00 5.93 -21.00
C LEU A 182 -0.95 5.75 -22.21
N PRO A 183 -1.37 6.81 -22.95
CA PRO A 183 -2.20 6.64 -24.15
C PRO A 183 -1.61 5.69 -25.20
N ALA A 184 -0.28 5.64 -25.33
CA ALA A 184 0.38 4.73 -26.26
C ALA A 184 0.31 3.28 -25.80
N GLU A 185 0.35 3.05 -24.49
CA GLU A 185 0.23 1.71 -23.88
C GLU A 185 -1.22 1.21 -23.91
N LEU A 186 -2.22 2.09 -23.77
CA LEU A 186 -3.64 1.73 -23.79
C LEU A 186 -4.20 1.50 -25.20
N ARG A 187 -3.53 2.00 -26.24
CA ARG A 187 -4.02 1.93 -27.62
C ARG A 187 -4.12 0.47 -28.10
N GLY A 188 -5.28 0.13 -28.65
CA GLY A 188 -5.54 -1.21 -29.20
C GLY A 188 -5.88 -2.28 -28.15
N MET A 189 -6.03 -1.90 -26.87
CA MET A 189 -6.58 -2.82 -25.87
C MET A 189 -8.04 -3.12 -26.17
N LYS A 190 -8.41 -4.40 -26.07
CA LYS A 190 -9.75 -4.91 -26.38
C LYS A 190 -10.41 -5.54 -25.17
N ASP A 191 -11.73 -5.41 -25.10
CA ASP A 191 -12.54 -6.08 -24.10
C ASP A 191 -12.71 -7.58 -24.42
N CYS A 192 -13.40 -8.31 -23.54
CA CYS A 192 -13.67 -9.73 -23.72
C CYS A 192 -14.55 -10.06 -24.95
N LEU A 193 -15.18 -9.05 -25.56
CA LEU A 193 -15.98 -9.16 -26.76
C LEU A 193 -15.21 -8.68 -28.01
N GLY A 194 -13.92 -8.38 -27.87
CA GLY A 194 -13.05 -7.94 -28.97
C GLY A 194 -13.26 -6.49 -29.41
N ARG A 195 -14.00 -5.68 -28.65
CA ARG A 195 -14.23 -4.26 -28.92
C ARG A 195 -13.09 -3.44 -28.32
N ASP A 196 -12.69 -2.38 -29.01
CA ASP A 196 -11.68 -1.47 -28.48
C ASP A 196 -12.17 -0.79 -27.20
N LEU A 197 -11.38 -0.90 -26.12
CA LEU A 197 -11.71 -0.30 -24.83
C LEU A 197 -11.69 1.23 -24.90
N TYR A 198 -10.78 1.77 -25.70
CA TYR A 198 -10.57 3.22 -25.86
C TYR A 198 -10.65 3.58 -27.35
N PRO A 199 -11.85 3.81 -27.89
CA PRO A 199 -12.07 3.94 -29.33
C PRO A 199 -11.58 5.28 -29.92
N SER A 200 -11.18 6.24 -29.08
CA SER A 200 -10.73 7.56 -29.53
C SER A 200 -9.57 8.09 -28.71
N ASP A 201 -8.78 8.99 -29.29
CA ASP A 201 -7.70 9.69 -28.57
C ASP A 201 -8.24 10.52 -27.40
N ALA A 202 -9.48 11.01 -27.47
CA ALA A 202 -10.12 11.70 -26.35
C ALA A 202 -10.37 10.75 -25.17
N ALA A 203 -10.84 9.51 -25.43
CA ALA A 203 -11.03 8.49 -24.40
C ALA A 203 -9.69 8.07 -23.77
N LEU A 204 -8.65 7.89 -24.57
CA LEU A 204 -7.29 7.59 -24.08
C LEU A 204 -6.76 8.70 -23.17
N ARG A 205 -6.93 9.96 -23.55
CA ARG A 205 -6.50 11.12 -22.74
C ARG A 205 -7.29 11.26 -21.44
N LEU A 206 -8.60 11.02 -21.50
CA LEU A 206 -9.45 11.06 -20.32
C LEU A 206 -9.02 9.98 -19.32
N GLU A 207 -8.75 8.77 -19.80
CA GLU A 207 -8.25 7.67 -18.96
C GLU A 207 -6.89 8.00 -18.34
N SER A 208 -5.94 8.51 -19.14
CA SER A 208 -4.62 8.89 -18.61
C SER A 208 -4.70 9.98 -17.55
N HIS A 209 -5.61 10.94 -17.72
CA HIS A 209 -5.85 11.98 -16.73
C HIS A 209 -6.52 11.43 -15.46
N GLY A 210 -7.45 10.47 -15.59
CA GLY A 210 -8.05 9.77 -14.46
C GLY A 210 -7.03 8.99 -13.64
N VAL A 211 -6.07 8.34 -14.32
CA VAL A 211 -4.93 7.69 -13.65
C VAL A 211 -4.08 8.73 -12.91
N PHE A 212 -3.74 9.86 -13.53
CA PHE A 212 -3.01 10.94 -12.87
C PHE A 212 -3.72 11.43 -11.60
N ALA A 213 -5.04 11.68 -11.65
CA ALA A 213 -5.82 12.12 -10.50
C ALA A 213 -5.79 11.07 -9.37
N THR A 214 -5.97 9.80 -9.70
CA THR A 214 -5.87 8.69 -8.73
C THR A 214 -4.47 8.58 -8.13
N ARG A 215 -3.41 8.77 -8.93
CA ARG A 215 -2.02 8.83 -8.44
C ARG A 215 -1.82 10.01 -7.49
N LEU A 216 -2.41 11.17 -7.78
CA LEU A 216 -2.29 12.35 -6.93
C LEU A 216 -2.93 12.14 -5.55
N GLN A 217 -4.12 11.55 -5.50
CA GLN A 217 -4.76 11.13 -4.24
C GLN A 217 -3.85 10.20 -3.44
N ASN A 218 -3.27 9.20 -4.10
CA ASN A 218 -2.34 8.25 -3.48
C ASN A 218 -1.10 8.94 -2.89
N VAL A 219 -0.53 9.93 -3.58
CA VAL A 219 0.61 10.71 -3.06
C VAL A 219 0.21 11.54 -1.84
N ALA A 220 -0.99 12.16 -1.83
CA ALA A 220 -1.52 12.89 -0.67
C ALA A 220 -1.65 11.97 0.56
N ILE A 221 -2.30 10.83 0.39
CA ILE A 221 -2.48 9.83 1.46
C ILE A 221 -1.13 9.32 1.96
N THR A 222 -0.18 9.03 1.07
CA THR A 222 1.17 8.59 1.46
C THR A 222 1.91 9.67 2.24
N ALA A 223 1.86 10.93 1.80
CA ALA A 223 2.50 12.04 2.50
C ALA A 223 1.94 12.21 3.92
N ASP A 224 0.62 12.14 4.08
CA ASP A 224 -0.02 12.22 5.40
C ASP A 224 0.33 11.05 6.32
N ARG A 225 0.32 9.81 5.81
CA ARG A 225 0.75 8.63 6.57
C ARG A 225 2.20 8.76 7.05
N VAL A 226 3.09 9.27 6.20
CA VAL A 226 4.49 9.49 6.53
C VAL A 226 4.64 10.61 7.56
N LYS A 227 4.00 11.77 7.35
CA LYS A 227 4.01 12.89 8.33
C LYS A 227 3.49 12.44 9.69
N HIS A 228 2.36 11.71 9.73
CA HIS A 228 1.77 11.20 10.96
C HIS A 228 2.71 10.22 11.69
N PHE A 229 3.38 9.34 10.95
CA PHE A 229 4.36 8.42 11.52
C PHE A 229 5.60 9.16 12.07
N LEU A 230 6.11 10.15 11.33
CA LEU A 230 7.27 10.95 11.74
C LEU A 230 6.97 11.82 12.96
N ALA A 231 5.75 12.34 13.10
CA ALA A 231 5.34 13.13 14.27
C ALA A 231 5.43 12.32 15.58
N GLN A 232 5.29 10.99 15.50
CA GLN A 232 5.40 10.07 16.64
C GLN A 232 6.84 9.65 16.95
N GLN A 233 7.82 10.06 16.14
CA GLN A 233 9.23 9.79 16.40
C GLN A 233 9.82 10.78 17.44
N PRO A 234 10.91 10.39 18.13
CA PRO A 234 11.73 11.32 18.91
C PRO A 234 12.18 12.51 18.06
N ALA A 235 12.39 13.68 18.68
CA ALA A 235 12.73 14.92 17.98
C ALA A 235 13.90 14.76 17.00
N GLU A 236 14.91 13.97 17.39
CA GLU A 236 16.10 13.64 16.60
C GLU A 236 15.80 12.92 15.28
N LEU A 237 14.69 12.19 15.18
CA LEU A 237 14.33 11.37 14.02
C LEU A 237 13.20 11.96 13.15
N ARG A 238 12.49 13.00 13.62
CA ARG A 238 11.31 13.53 12.93
C ARG A 238 11.61 14.09 11.54
N ALA A 239 12.79 14.67 11.37
CA ALA A 239 13.23 15.26 10.11
C ALA A 239 14.27 14.40 9.37
N VAL A 240 14.76 13.31 9.98
CA VAL A 240 15.80 12.46 9.39
C VAL A 240 15.22 11.72 8.18
N PRO A 241 15.88 11.79 7.01
CA PRO A 241 15.41 11.11 5.81
C PRO A 241 15.47 9.58 5.97
N PRO A 242 14.65 8.82 5.22
CA PRO A 242 14.65 7.37 5.29
C PRO A 242 15.94 6.74 4.76
N PHE A 243 16.74 7.45 3.94
CA PHE A 243 18.02 6.98 3.43
C PHE A 243 19.15 8.00 3.65
N ARG A 244 20.36 7.47 3.83
CA ARG A 244 21.60 8.25 3.89
C ARG A 244 22.70 7.56 3.11
N LEU A 245 23.42 8.32 2.28
CA LEU A 245 24.62 7.83 1.61
C LEU A 245 25.73 7.53 2.63
N LEU A 246 26.48 6.45 2.37
CA LEU A 246 27.69 6.18 3.13
C LEU A 246 28.78 7.17 2.69
N THR A 247 29.55 7.65 3.66
CA THR A 247 30.81 8.35 3.39
C THR A 247 31.87 7.36 2.90
N ASP A 248 32.89 7.84 2.19
CA ASP A 248 34.04 7.01 1.79
C ASP A 248 34.62 6.25 2.98
N ALA A 249 34.65 6.89 4.15
CA ALA A 249 35.13 6.28 5.36
C ALA A 249 34.29 5.06 5.79
N GLU A 250 32.96 5.18 5.74
CA GLU A 250 32.03 4.09 6.07
C GLU A 250 32.05 3.00 4.99
N VAL A 251 32.24 3.35 3.72
CA VAL A 251 32.40 2.37 2.62
C VAL A 251 33.66 1.54 2.83
N LEU A 252 34.78 2.17 3.20
CA LEU A 252 36.03 1.48 3.52
C LEU A 252 35.86 0.50 4.69
N ASP A 253 35.12 0.90 5.73
CA ASP A 253 34.82 0.03 6.86
C ASP A 253 33.87 -1.11 6.47
N PHE A 254 32.86 -0.83 5.65
CA PHE A 254 31.93 -1.83 5.16
C PHE A 254 32.60 -2.88 4.27
N LEU A 255 33.51 -2.48 3.38
CA LEU A 255 34.17 -3.39 2.45
C LEU A 255 35.35 -4.13 3.12
N TRP A 256 36.24 -3.42 3.83
CA TRP A 256 37.54 -3.96 4.25
C TRP A 256 37.78 -3.90 5.77
N PHE A 257 37.78 -2.70 6.38
CA PHE A 257 38.37 -2.49 7.70
C PHE A 257 37.47 -2.84 8.88
N GLY A 258 36.16 -2.66 8.76
CA GLY A 258 35.20 -2.86 9.86
C GLY A 258 35.15 -4.31 10.35
N ALA A 259 34.77 -4.53 11.60
CA ALA A 259 34.74 -5.87 12.21
C ALA A 259 33.78 -6.86 11.48
N HIS A 260 32.75 -6.31 10.83
CA HIS A 260 31.77 -7.05 10.03
C HIS A 260 31.88 -6.73 8.54
N SER A 261 33.07 -6.33 8.08
CA SER A 261 33.29 -6.00 6.68
C SER A 261 33.01 -7.18 5.75
N VAL A 262 32.72 -6.89 4.48
CA VAL A 262 32.51 -7.90 3.44
C VAL A 262 33.70 -8.88 3.42
N MET A 263 34.94 -8.37 3.40
CA MET A 263 36.11 -9.24 3.33
C MET A 263 36.35 -10.08 4.58
N LYS A 264 36.11 -9.56 5.79
CA LYS A 264 36.26 -10.34 7.03
C LYS A 264 35.17 -11.40 7.18
N ARG A 265 33.95 -11.13 6.72
CA ARG A 265 32.85 -12.12 6.70
C ARG A 265 33.13 -13.22 5.69
N LEU A 266 33.59 -12.85 4.50
CA LEU A 266 34.06 -13.80 3.49
C LEU A 266 35.16 -14.72 4.05
N LEU A 267 36.19 -14.14 4.66
CA LEU A 267 37.30 -14.88 5.27
C LEU A 267 36.80 -15.88 6.33
N ARG A 268 35.95 -15.41 7.26
CA ARG A 268 35.41 -16.25 8.34
C ARG A 268 34.61 -17.43 7.80
N ALA A 269 33.75 -17.18 6.81
CA ALA A 269 32.93 -18.23 6.19
C ALA A 269 33.80 -19.23 5.42
N ALA A 270 34.81 -18.75 4.70
CA ALA A 270 35.74 -19.58 3.96
C ALA A 270 36.58 -20.49 4.88
N LEU A 271 37.20 -19.94 5.94
CA LEU A 271 38.02 -20.70 6.88
C LEU A 271 37.23 -21.78 7.65
N ALA A 272 35.91 -21.65 7.77
CA ALA A 272 35.07 -22.63 8.45
C ALA A 272 34.86 -23.93 7.64
N GLU A 273 34.94 -23.87 6.31
CA GLU A 273 34.59 -24.99 5.42
C GLU A 273 35.76 -25.53 4.58
N ILE A 274 36.85 -24.77 4.48
CA ILE A 274 37.98 -25.11 3.62
C ILE A 274 38.96 -26.00 4.36
N SER A 275 39.42 -27.03 3.65
CA SER A 275 40.39 -28.01 4.15
C SER A 275 41.58 -28.22 3.21
N ASP A 276 41.54 -27.65 2.00
CA ASP A 276 42.63 -27.81 1.02
C ASP A 276 43.76 -26.81 1.28
N LEU A 277 44.99 -27.31 1.18
CA LEU A 277 46.19 -26.56 1.54
C LEU A 277 46.36 -25.24 0.73
N PRO A 278 46.12 -25.20 -0.61
CA PRO A 278 46.24 -23.97 -1.37
C PRO A 278 45.26 -22.88 -0.89
N ALA A 279 43.99 -23.23 -0.66
CA ALA A 279 43.02 -22.27 -0.16
C ALA A 279 43.31 -21.84 1.28
N VAL A 280 43.73 -22.75 2.17
CA VAL A 280 44.16 -22.38 3.53
C VAL A 280 45.31 -21.37 3.50
N GLN A 281 46.31 -21.58 2.64
CA GLN A 281 47.42 -20.64 2.47
C GLN A 281 46.95 -19.28 1.95
N PHE A 282 46.05 -19.27 0.95
CA PHE A 282 45.46 -18.06 0.40
C PHE A 282 44.68 -17.26 1.45
N PHE A 283 43.77 -17.90 2.18
CA PHE A 283 42.95 -17.23 3.20
C PHE A 283 43.77 -16.80 4.42
N THR A 284 44.85 -17.51 4.77
CA THR A 284 45.81 -17.07 5.81
C THR A 284 46.61 -15.84 5.37
N ALA A 285 46.92 -15.71 4.07
CA ALA A 285 47.51 -14.48 3.54
C ALA A 285 46.51 -13.32 3.55
N LEU A 286 45.24 -13.58 3.21
CA LEU A 286 44.17 -12.59 3.29
C LEU A 286 43.93 -12.11 4.72
N ASP A 287 43.93 -13.00 5.72
CA ASP A 287 43.79 -12.62 7.13
C ASP A 287 44.88 -11.63 7.56
N ARG A 288 46.14 -11.90 7.20
CA ARG A 288 47.25 -10.97 7.43
C ARG A 288 47.06 -9.61 6.74
N ALA A 289 46.54 -9.61 5.51
CA ALA A 289 46.25 -8.37 4.79
C ALA A 289 45.10 -7.57 5.45
N LEU A 290 44.09 -8.25 6.00
CA LEU A 290 42.94 -7.62 6.68
C LEU A 290 43.28 -7.07 8.07
N GLN A 291 44.42 -7.45 8.65
CA GLN A 291 44.95 -6.93 9.91
C GLN A 291 45.75 -5.64 9.73
N GLN A 292 46.05 -5.22 8.49
CA GLN A 292 46.77 -3.98 8.24
C GLN A 292 45.96 -2.76 8.73
N PRO A 293 46.61 -1.78 9.38
CA PRO A 293 45.95 -0.57 9.84
C PRO A 293 45.42 0.25 8.66
N ARG A 294 44.42 1.09 8.94
CA ARG A 294 43.72 1.91 7.94
C ARG A 294 44.56 3.06 7.37
N ASP A 295 45.78 3.27 7.85
CA ASP A 295 46.56 4.47 7.61
C ASP A 295 46.81 4.70 6.11
N ALA A 296 46.27 5.83 5.60
CA ALA A 296 46.29 6.27 4.20
C ALA A 296 45.57 5.39 3.16
N ALA A 297 44.76 4.40 3.55
CA ALA A 297 44.03 3.56 2.61
C ALA A 297 42.89 4.32 1.90
N THR A 298 42.94 4.37 0.56
CA THR A 298 41.90 4.96 -0.29
C THR A 298 40.89 3.91 -0.77
N LEU A 299 39.72 4.35 -1.24
CA LEU A 299 38.73 3.44 -1.84
C LEU A 299 39.29 2.72 -3.07
N GLU A 300 40.12 3.40 -3.85
CA GLU A 300 40.85 2.82 -4.99
C GLU A 300 41.78 1.69 -4.55
N TRP A 301 42.55 1.91 -3.48
CA TRP A 301 43.41 0.87 -2.91
C TRP A 301 42.60 -0.36 -2.46
N VAL A 302 41.49 -0.16 -1.74
CA VAL A 302 40.62 -1.28 -1.30
C VAL A 302 40.06 -2.02 -2.51
N ARG A 303 39.62 -1.31 -3.56
CA ARG A 303 39.14 -1.94 -4.79
C ARG A 303 40.23 -2.76 -5.47
N LEU A 304 41.48 -2.28 -5.50
CA LEU A 304 42.61 -3.05 -6.04
C LEU A 304 42.89 -4.31 -5.20
N GLN A 305 42.85 -4.21 -3.87
CA GLN A 305 43.03 -5.37 -3.00
C GLN A 305 41.91 -6.39 -3.18
N MET A 306 40.64 -5.95 -3.19
CA MET A 306 39.50 -6.82 -3.46
C MET A 306 39.56 -7.46 -4.84
N THR A 307 40.07 -6.75 -5.85
CA THR A 307 40.31 -7.30 -7.20
C THR A 307 41.37 -8.40 -7.15
N SER A 308 42.49 -8.18 -6.46
CA SER A 308 43.51 -9.22 -6.25
C SER A 308 42.96 -10.45 -5.52
N VAL A 309 42.07 -10.26 -4.55
CA VAL A 309 41.42 -11.38 -3.84
C VAL A 309 40.47 -12.13 -4.78
N ARG A 310 39.64 -11.42 -5.54
CA ARG A 310 38.76 -12.02 -6.56
C ARG A 310 39.57 -12.86 -7.55
N ASP A 311 40.64 -12.31 -8.10
CA ASP A 311 41.46 -13.01 -9.10
C ASP A 311 42.16 -14.22 -8.47
N GLY A 312 42.66 -14.07 -7.25
CA GLY A 312 43.25 -15.17 -6.48
C GLY A 312 42.26 -16.31 -6.22
N LEU A 313 40.99 -16.01 -5.91
CA LEU A 313 39.94 -17.03 -5.76
C LEU A 313 39.73 -17.84 -7.04
N LEU A 314 39.86 -17.22 -8.21
CA LEU A 314 39.74 -17.91 -9.51
C LEU A 314 40.94 -18.81 -9.83
N THR A 315 42.08 -18.63 -9.16
CA THR A 315 43.27 -19.51 -9.30
C THR A 315 43.22 -20.74 -8.40
N LEU A 316 42.38 -20.72 -7.36
CA LEU A 316 42.19 -21.87 -6.48
C LEU A 316 41.52 -23.02 -7.25
N PRO A 317 41.71 -24.29 -6.83
CA PRO A 317 41.18 -25.43 -7.57
C PRO A 317 39.70 -25.28 -7.90
N ALA A 318 39.39 -25.27 -9.20
CA ALA A 318 38.05 -25.01 -9.77
C ALA A 318 36.97 -26.00 -9.29
N GLN A 319 37.37 -27.11 -8.65
CA GLN A 319 36.46 -28.12 -8.11
C GLN A 319 35.60 -27.60 -6.95
N ARG A 320 35.92 -26.45 -6.35
CA ARG A 320 35.08 -25.79 -5.34
C ARG A 320 34.28 -24.63 -5.94
N ARG A 321 33.03 -24.92 -6.33
CA ARG A 321 32.03 -23.95 -6.83
C ARG A 321 31.86 -22.70 -5.92
N CYS A 322 32.18 -22.82 -4.64
CA CYS A 322 32.13 -21.71 -3.68
C CYS A 322 33.14 -20.59 -3.97
N HIS A 323 34.34 -20.90 -4.48
CA HIS A 323 35.34 -19.87 -4.81
C HIS A 323 34.90 -19.04 -6.02
N GLN A 324 34.34 -19.70 -7.04
CA GLN A 324 33.75 -19.02 -8.20
C GLN A 324 32.57 -18.13 -7.77
N ALA A 325 31.67 -18.65 -6.93
CA ALA A 325 30.55 -17.86 -6.40
C ALA A 325 31.03 -16.62 -5.61
N ALA A 326 32.08 -16.78 -4.80
CA ALA A 326 32.66 -15.68 -4.05
C ALA A 326 33.31 -14.65 -4.98
N ALA A 327 34.09 -15.08 -5.98
CA ALA A 327 34.70 -14.18 -6.95
C ALA A 327 33.64 -13.37 -7.73
N ASP A 328 32.58 -14.04 -8.19
CA ASP A 328 31.48 -13.40 -8.89
C ASP A 328 30.72 -12.39 -8.02
N LEU A 329 30.48 -12.72 -6.75
CA LEU A 329 29.83 -11.80 -5.83
C LEU A 329 30.73 -10.60 -5.50
N LEU A 330 32.04 -10.81 -5.33
CA LEU A 330 33.02 -9.71 -5.18
C LEU A 330 33.04 -8.81 -6.41
N THR A 331 32.89 -9.34 -7.63
CA THR A 331 32.72 -8.55 -8.85
C THR A 331 31.54 -7.59 -8.74
N MET A 332 30.41 -8.02 -8.16
CA MET A 332 29.25 -7.14 -7.94
C MET A 332 29.55 -6.02 -6.93
N TYR A 333 30.25 -6.32 -5.84
CA TYR A 333 30.67 -5.30 -4.86
C TYR A 333 31.68 -4.31 -5.46
N LEU A 334 32.66 -4.79 -6.24
CA LEU A 334 33.68 -3.97 -6.91
C LEU A 334 33.07 -2.96 -7.87
N HIS A 335 32.03 -3.37 -8.61
CA HIS A 335 31.31 -2.52 -9.55
C HIS A 335 30.13 -1.78 -8.91
N THR A 336 30.01 -1.77 -7.58
CA THR A 336 29.06 -0.90 -6.90
C THR A 336 29.77 0.40 -6.52
N ALA A 337 29.28 1.52 -7.03
CA ALA A 337 29.76 2.85 -6.76
C ALA A 337 29.08 3.48 -5.55
N VAL A 338 27.77 3.29 -5.40
CA VAL A 338 27.03 3.96 -4.32
C VAL A 338 26.46 2.97 -3.31
N PHE A 339 26.84 3.19 -2.05
CA PHE A 339 26.29 2.50 -0.90
C PHE A 339 25.49 3.45 -0.02
N PHE A 340 24.39 2.96 0.56
CA PHE A 340 23.53 3.73 1.44
C PHE A 340 22.94 2.84 2.55
N VAL A 341 22.48 3.48 3.62
CA VAL A 341 21.78 2.83 4.73
C VAL A 341 20.35 3.36 4.83
N ALA A 342 19.46 2.52 5.35
CA ALA A 342 18.11 2.93 5.73
C ALA A 342 18.06 3.36 7.19
N THR A 343 17.38 4.46 7.47
CA THR A 343 17.16 4.96 8.82
C THR A 343 16.26 4.00 9.60
N GLU A 344 16.71 3.61 10.79
CA GLU A 344 15.93 2.75 11.69
C GLU A 344 15.03 3.61 12.58
N TYR A 345 13.83 3.92 12.08
CA TYR A 345 12.80 4.57 12.90
C TYR A 345 12.32 3.65 14.01
N ARG A 346 11.82 4.23 15.11
CA ARG A 346 11.18 3.45 16.16
C ARG A 346 9.85 2.92 15.65
N SER A 347 9.59 1.64 15.87
CA SER A 347 8.26 1.07 15.62
C SER A 347 7.23 1.78 16.48
N VAL A 348 6.10 2.14 15.88
CA VAL A 348 5.02 2.90 16.51
C VAL A 348 3.77 2.04 16.59
N LYS A 349 3.02 2.15 17.68
CA LYS A 349 1.66 1.60 17.75
C LYS A 349 0.67 2.75 17.67
N GLY A 350 -0.31 2.64 16.78
CA GLY A 350 -1.39 3.63 16.65
C GLY A 350 -2.25 3.69 17.90
N ALA A 351 -3.14 4.68 18.00
CA ALA A 351 -4.14 4.71 19.05
C ALA A 351 -5.03 3.45 18.98
N PRO A 352 -5.42 2.87 20.13
CA PRO A 352 -6.36 1.75 20.14
C PRO A 352 -7.71 2.21 19.60
N ILE A 353 -8.25 1.45 18.64
CA ILE A 353 -9.59 1.62 18.11
C ILE A 353 -10.48 0.65 18.88
N SER A 354 -11.46 1.18 19.61
CA SER A 354 -12.45 0.35 20.29
C SER A 354 -13.46 -0.14 19.25
N LEU A 355 -13.61 -1.46 19.14
CA LEU A 355 -14.66 -2.10 18.38
C LEU A 355 -15.81 -2.39 19.33
N HIS A 356 -16.95 -1.74 19.11
CA HIS A 356 -18.16 -1.87 19.90
C HIS A 356 -19.08 -2.97 19.36
N CYS A 357 -20.07 -3.39 20.14
CA CYS A 357 -21.08 -4.35 19.68
C CYS A 357 -21.81 -3.89 18.43
N TYR A 358 -22.08 -2.59 18.27
CA TYR A 358 -22.70 -2.05 17.06
C TYR A 358 -21.78 -2.02 15.84
N ASP A 359 -20.45 -2.12 16.02
CA ASP A 359 -19.49 -2.20 14.90
C ASP A 359 -19.45 -3.62 14.31
N LEU A 360 -19.97 -4.62 15.03
CA LEU A 360 -20.22 -5.91 14.43
C LEU A 360 -21.51 -5.85 13.61
N PRO A 361 -21.48 -6.30 12.34
CA PRO A 361 -22.70 -6.49 11.58
C PRO A 361 -23.57 -7.48 12.36
N CYS A 362 -24.65 -6.96 12.93
CA CYS A 362 -25.52 -7.73 13.79
C CYS A 362 -26.11 -8.89 12.98
N SER A 363 -26.09 -10.11 13.52
CA SER A 363 -26.96 -11.18 13.04
C SER A 363 -28.45 -10.81 13.09
N CYS A 364 -28.80 -9.79 13.88
CA CYS A 364 -30.13 -9.19 13.96
C CYS A 364 -30.47 -8.26 12.79
N ALA A 365 -29.58 -8.06 11.80
CA ALA A 365 -29.98 -7.63 10.47
C ALA A 365 -30.67 -8.79 9.74
N THR A 366 -31.81 -9.23 10.28
CA THR A 366 -32.78 -10.13 9.67
C THR A 366 -33.48 -9.43 8.50
N THR A 367 -32.73 -8.95 7.50
CA THR A 367 -33.30 -8.39 6.26
C THR A 367 -32.90 -9.15 5.01
N TYR A 368 -32.53 -10.43 5.15
CA TYR A 368 -32.68 -11.37 4.04
C TYR A 368 -33.41 -12.61 4.52
N LYS A 369 -34.69 -12.72 4.13
CA LYS A 369 -35.50 -13.94 4.26
C LYS A 369 -34.68 -15.14 3.79
N LEU A 370 -34.23 -15.98 4.73
CA LEU A 370 -33.79 -17.33 4.40
C LEU A 370 -35.01 -18.08 3.85
N ARG A 371 -34.92 -18.49 2.59
CA ARG A 371 -35.91 -19.38 1.97
C ARG A 371 -35.89 -20.69 2.76
N VAL A 372 -36.97 -20.92 3.50
CA VAL A 372 -37.37 -22.25 3.96
C VAL A 372 -37.37 -23.15 2.72
N ASP A 373 -36.76 -24.33 2.81
CA ASP A 373 -36.71 -25.42 1.79
C ASP A 373 -35.33 -25.76 1.18
N LYS A 374 -34.20 -25.28 1.74
CA LYS A 374 -32.92 -25.97 1.52
C LYS A 374 -32.25 -26.33 2.84
N GLN A 375 -32.18 -27.64 3.14
CA GLN A 375 -31.27 -28.19 4.13
C GLN A 375 -29.83 -27.80 3.76
N LEU A 376 -29.18 -27.02 4.62
CA LEU A 376 -27.73 -26.91 4.65
C LEU A 376 -27.15 -28.30 4.91
N GLN A 377 -26.45 -28.86 3.93
CA GLN A 377 -25.63 -30.04 4.17
C GLN A 377 -24.47 -29.65 5.08
N THR A 378 -24.66 -29.82 6.38
CA THR A 378 -23.59 -29.71 7.37
C THR A 378 -22.71 -30.95 7.28
N ASP A 379 -21.46 -30.74 6.92
CA ASP A 379 -20.43 -31.76 6.91
C ASP A 379 -20.29 -32.37 8.32
N ARG A 380 -20.69 -33.63 8.45
CA ARG A 380 -20.83 -34.37 9.72
C ARG A 380 -19.53 -34.41 10.54
N GLN A 381 -18.38 -34.23 9.87
CA GLN A 381 -17.07 -34.18 10.49
C GLN A 381 -16.80 -32.90 11.30
N LEU A 382 -17.45 -31.79 10.96
CA LEU A 382 -17.29 -30.52 11.68
C LEU A 382 -18.03 -30.57 13.03
N GLN A 383 -19.24 -31.14 13.04
CA GLN A 383 -20.06 -31.32 14.23
C GLN A 383 -19.38 -32.23 15.26
N GLU A 384 -18.75 -33.32 14.81
CA GLU A 384 -18.04 -34.24 15.70
C GLU A 384 -16.76 -33.63 16.31
N ARG A 385 -16.06 -32.73 15.59
CA ARG A 385 -14.88 -32.01 16.13
C ARG A 385 -15.27 -31.00 17.21
N VAL A 386 -16.38 -30.28 17.02
CA VAL A 386 -16.89 -29.32 18.00
C VAL A 386 -17.37 -30.02 19.28
N CYS A 387 -18.07 -31.15 19.15
CA CYS A 387 -18.51 -31.93 20.31
C CYS A 387 -17.34 -32.55 21.10
N ARG A 388 -16.25 -32.97 20.43
CA ARG A 388 -15.04 -33.47 21.12
C ARG A 388 -14.28 -32.37 21.87
N LEU A 389 -14.25 -31.16 21.34
CA LEU A 389 -13.64 -30.00 22.00
C LEU A 389 -14.46 -29.53 23.22
N ALA A 390 -15.79 -29.61 23.14
CA ALA A 390 -16.68 -29.28 24.25
C ALA A 390 -16.57 -30.27 25.43
N ALA A 391 -16.29 -31.54 25.18
CA ALA A 391 -16.13 -32.55 26.23
C ALA A 391 -14.83 -32.43 27.05
N GLN A 392 -13.86 -31.62 26.62
CA GLN A 392 -12.54 -31.51 27.26
C GLN A 392 -12.43 -30.37 28.30
N ASN A 393 -13.48 -29.55 28.51
CA ASN A 393 -13.40 -28.43 29.46
C ASN A 393 -14.76 -28.06 30.11
N PRO A 394 -15.20 -28.76 31.17
CA PRO A 394 -16.54 -28.58 31.76
C PRO A 394 -16.67 -27.39 32.75
N ALA A 395 -15.63 -26.59 33.00
CA ALA A 395 -15.58 -25.72 34.18
C ALA A 395 -16.02 -24.24 34.00
N LYS A 396 -16.73 -23.85 32.94
CA LYS A 396 -17.17 -22.45 32.76
C LYS A 396 -18.60 -22.31 32.24
N MET A 397 -19.58 -22.87 32.96
CA MET A 397 -20.95 -22.36 32.93
C MET A 397 -21.58 -22.60 34.31
N ALA A 398 -21.62 -21.58 35.16
CA ALA A 398 -22.47 -21.57 36.36
C ALA A 398 -23.61 -20.56 36.12
N SER A 399 -24.83 -21.09 36.17
CA SER A 399 -26.12 -20.46 35.94
C SER A 399 -26.50 -19.42 37.01
N PRO A 400 -27.43 -18.49 36.73
CA PRO A 400 -27.90 -17.49 37.71
C PRO A 400 -28.90 -18.10 38.72
N PRO A 401 -29.02 -17.57 39.96
CA PRO A 401 -29.95 -18.09 40.95
C PRO A 401 -31.38 -17.56 40.75
N ALA A 402 -32.35 -18.42 41.10
CA ALA A 402 -33.78 -18.24 40.96
C ALA A 402 -34.44 -17.43 42.12
N MET A 403 -35.59 -16.82 41.83
CA MET A 403 -36.45 -16.07 42.75
C MET A 403 -37.22 -16.96 43.75
N GLY A 404 -37.43 -16.45 44.97
CA GLY A 404 -38.54 -16.87 45.85
C GLY A 404 -38.48 -16.41 47.32
N ALA A 405 -39.47 -15.59 47.72
CA ALA A 405 -40.05 -15.34 49.06
C ALA A 405 -39.54 -14.16 49.96
N SER A 406 -40.48 -13.24 50.22
CA SER A 406 -40.56 -12.21 51.30
C SER A 406 -40.91 -12.85 52.68
N PRO A 407 -40.94 -12.14 53.85
CA PRO A 407 -41.14 -10.69 54.07
C PRO A 407 -40.30 -10.02 55.21
N ALA A 408 -40.53 -8.69 55.34
CA ALA A 408 -40.53 -7.86 56.57
C ALA A 408 -39.47 -6.73 56.67
N ASP A 409 -39.98 -5.50 56.63
CA ASP A 409 -39.43 -4.24 57.16
C ASP A 409 -39.27 -4.30 58.70
N PRO A 410 -38.43 -3.45 59.38
CA PRO A 410 -38.39 -1.99 59.18
C PRO A 410 -37.00 -1.30 59.24
N SER A 411 -36.97 -0.05 58.73
CA SER A 411 -35.93 0.98 58.96
C SER A 411 -35.90 1.46 60.43
N PRO A 412 -35.05 2.44 60.89
CA PRO A 412 -33.95 3.18 60.25
C PRO A 412 -32.67 3.34 61.13
N ALA A 413 -31.66 4.04 60.60
CA ALA A 413 -30.77 5.00 61.28
C ALA A 413 -29.24 4.72 61.33
N SER A 414 -28.54 5.85 61.14
CA SER A 414 -27.27 6.28 61.76
C SER A 414 -25.94 6.07 61.00
N PHE A 415 -25.27 7.23 60.79
CA PHE A 415 -23.86 7.56 61.05
C PHE A 415 -22.79 6.52 60.66
N SER A 416 -21.68 6.84 59.97
CA SER A 416 -20.73 7.92 60.25
C SER A 416 -19.64 7.98 59.16
N SER A 417 -19.12 9.18 58.91
CA SER A 417 -17.82 9.44 58.26
C SER A 417 -16.65 8.83 59.05
N PRO A 418 -15.44 8.74 58.47
CA PRO A 418 -14.45 9.83 58.59
C PRO A 418 -13.74 10.11 57.25
N SER A 419 -13.61 11.35 56.77
CA SER A 419 -12.67 12.42 57.17
C SER A 419 -11.19 12.03 57.18
N SER A 420 -10.43 12.57 56.22
CA SER A 420 -9.10 13.22 56.41
C SER A 420 -8.59 13.63 55.02
N SER A 421 -8.70 14.93 54.70
CA SER A 421 -7.63 15.95 54.82
C SER A 421 -6.66 15.91 53.64
N ALA A 422 -6.78 16.84 52.69
CA ALA A 422 -6.01 18.10 52.61
C ALA A 422 -5.11 18.00 51.35
N ALA A 423 -4.82 19.01 50.56
CA ALA A 423 -5.03 20.45 50.60
C ALA A 423 -5.14 20.93 49.12
N LYS A 424 -5.99 21.93 48.80
CA LYS A 424 -5.62 23.33 48.47
C LYS A 424 -4.66 23.48 47.28
N THR A 425 -4.79 24.38 46.31
CA THR A 425 -5.64 25.55 45.99
C THR A 425 -5.12 26.03 44.63
N SER A 426 -5.93 26.49 43.67
CA SER A 426 -6.27 27.91 43.39
C SER A 426 -6.77 27.90 41.91
N SER A 427 -7.96 28.35 41.45
CA SER A 427 -8.70 29.63 41.53
C SER A 427 -7.79 30.83 41.31
N SER A 428 -7.94 31.69 40.30
CA SER A 428 -9.13 32.43 39.84
C SER A 428 -8.63 33.40 38.73
N ALA A 429 -9.32 33.58 37.60
CA ALA A 429 -10.41 34.53 37.31
C ALA A 429 -9.95 35.88 36.69
N ALA A 430 -10.92 36.55 36.04
CA ALA A 430 -10.97 37.92 35.50
C ALA A 430 -10.36 38.13 34.09
N GLN A 431 -11.20 38.32 33.04
CA GLN A 431 -11.83 39.59 32.58
C GLN A 431 -10.82 40.49 31.84
N SER A 432 -10.91 40.65 30.51
CA SER A 432 -11.79 41.55 29.72
C SER A 432 -10.97 42.72 29.16
N SER A 433 -10.93 42.90 27.84
CA SER A 433 -10.88 44.23 27.22
C SER A 433 -10.98 44.14 25.70
N SER A 434 -12.04 44.76 25.20
CA SER A 434 -12.26 45.23 23.83
C SER A 434 -11.21 46.25 23.38
N SER A 435 -10.86 46.25 22.09
CA SER A 435 -10.48 47.48 21.39
C SER A 435 -10.76 47.35 19.89
N SER A 436 -11.79 48.07 19.47
CA SER A 436 -12.14 48.44 18.10
C SER A 436 -11.14 49.46 17.57
N PHE A 437 -10.76 49.36 16.28
CA PHE A 437 -10.26 50.50 15.52
C PHE A 437 -10.94 50.52 14.15
N ALA A 438 -11.51 51.67 13.83
CA ALA A 438 -12.18 52.02 12.59
C ALA A 438 -11.33 53.05 11.84
N ALA A 439 -11.29 52.94 10.51
CA ALA A 439 -11.09 53.98 9.48
C ALA A 439 -10.66 53.26 8.18
N GLN A 440 -11.01 53.64 6.96
CA GLN A 440 -11.87 54.70 6.42
C GLN A 440 -12.14 54.30 4.95
N SER A 441 -13.29 54.74 4.45
CA SER A 441 -13.75 54.65 3.08
C SER A 441 -12.98 55.54 2.10
N SER A 442 -12.78 55.07 0.87
CA SER A 442 -12.70 55.95 -0.31
C SER A 442 -13.34 55.27 -1.52
N SER A 443 -14.43 55.87 -1.99
CA SER A 443 -15.16 55.56 -3.21
C SER A 443 -14.55 56.30 -4.40
N SER A 444 -14.43 55.63 -5.54
CA SER A 444 -14.38 56.27 -6.86
C SER A 444 -15.05 55.35 -7.88
N ALA A 445 -16.09 55.88 -8.52
CA ALA A 445 -16.93 55.21 -9.50
C ALA A 445 -16.48 55.47 -10.94
N ALA A 446 -16.87 54.52 -11.80
CA ALA A 446 -17.07 54.61 -13.26
C ALA A 446 -15.85 54.73 -14.19
N GLN A 447 -15.63 53.72 -15.03
CA GLN A 447 -16.19 53.70 -16.39
C GLN A 447 -16.03 52.32 -17.06
N SER A 448 -17.05 52.00 -17.85
CA SER A 448 -17.31 50.78 -18.60
C SER A 448 -16.61 50.75 -19.96
N SER A 449 -16.11 49.57 -20.36
CA SER A 449 -16.13 49.13 -21.77
C SER A 449 -16.06 47.60 -21.87
N SER A 450 -17.15 47.03 -22.40
CA SER A 450 -17.29 45.78 -23.17
C SER A 450 -16.01 45.34 -23.91
N SER A 451 -15.68 44.07 -24.17
CA SER A 451 -16.44 42.83 -24.31
C SER A 451 -15.45 41.69 -24.62
N SER A 452 -15.58 40.52 -24.01
CA SER A 452 -15.51 39.23 -24.72
C SER A 452 -15.88 38.09 -23.77
N SER A 453 -16.97 37.43 -24.14
CA SER A 453 -17.55 36.25 -23.52
C SER A 453 -16.64 35.03 -23.68
N PHE A 454 -16.19 34.43 -22.57
CA PHE A 454 -15.74 33.04 -22.55
C PHE A 454 -16.38 32.32 -21.36
N ALA A 455 -17.25 31.38 -21.69
CA ALA A 455 -17.98 30.55 -20.76
C ALA A 455 -17.03 29.61 -20.00
N ALA A 456 -17.11 29.68 -18.67
CA ALA A 456 -16.51 28.72 -17.75
C ALA A 456 -17.16 27.35 -17.98
N LYS A 457 -16.39 26.41 -18.56
CA LYS A 457 -16.81 25.01 -18.72
C LYS A 457 -16.66 24.29 -17.38
N SER A 458 -17.81 23.90 -16.85
CA SER A 458 -18.03 22.87 -15.85
C SER A 458 -17.30 21.57 -16.22
N SER A 459 -16.31 21.19 -15.42
CA SER A 459 -15.69 19.87 -15.43
C SER A 459 -16.58 18.89 -14.65
N SER A 460 -17.65 18.43 -15.29
CA SER A 460 -18.52 17.36 -14.82
C SER A 460 -19.16 16.66 -16.01
N ALA A 461 -18.39 15.79 -16.67
CA ALA A 461 -18.88 14.81 -17.64
C ALA A 461 -17.78 13.76 -17.92
N ALA A 462 -17.43 12.96 -16.91
CA ALA A 462 -16.86 11.65 -17.18
C ALA A 462 -18.03 10.75 -17.60
N GLN A 463 -18.24 10.63 -18.91
CA GLN A 463 -19.12 9.60 -19.45
C GLN A 463 -18.53 8.25 -19.08
N SER A 464 -19.29 7.50 -18.29
CA SER A 464 -19.02 6.10 -17.94
C SER A 464 -19.05 5.23 -19.20
N SER A 465 -17.89 4.96 -19.79
CA SER A 465 -17.72 3.83 -20.70
C SER A 465 -17.57 2.57 -19.85
N SER A 466 -18.66 1.84 -19.71
CA SER A 466 -18.73 0.53 -19.07
C SER A 466 -17.94 -0.51 -19.88
N SER A 467 -16.72 -0.85 -19.45
CA SER A 467 -16.03 -2.06 -19.92
C SER A 467 -16.16 -3.16 -18.87
N SER A 468 -17.11 -4.05 -19.10
CA SER A 468 -17.31 -5.29 -18.37
C SER A 468 -16.10 -6.22 -18.53
N PHE A 469 -15.25 -6.35 -17.52
CA PHE A 469 -14.22 -7.38 -17.45
C PHE A 469 -14.84 -8.67 -16.90
N ALA A 470 -15.17 -9.59 -17.79
CA ALA A 470 -15.60 -10.94 -17.41
C ALA A 470 -14.38 -11.77 -16.96
N ALA A 471 -14.35 -12.12 -15.68
CA ALA A 471 -13.42 -13.11 -15.14
C ALA A 471 -13.68 -14.48 -15.79
N LYS A 472 -12.62 -15.10 -16.34
CA LYS A 472 -12.65 -16.47 -16.85
C LYS A 472 -12.98 -17.44 -15.70
N SER A 473 -14.14 -18.09 -15.75
CA SER A 473 -14.42 -19.33 -15.01
C SER A 473 -14.72 -20.45 -16.01
N SER A 474 -13.77 -21.38 -16.15
CA SER A 474 -13.93 -22.63 -16.88
C SER A 474 -14.74 -23.62 -16.06
N SER A 475 -15.96 -23.94 -16.49
CA SER A 475 -16.63 -25.18 -16.07
C SER A 475 -17.51 -25.69 -17.21
N ALA A 476 -17.20 -26.90 -17.66
CA ALA A 476 -17.82 -27.59 -18.77
C ALA A 476 -19.33 -27.79 -18.58
N ALA A 477 -20.12 -27.32 -19.56
CA ALA A 477 -21.53 -27.66 -19.68
C ALA A 477 -21.65 -29.06 -20.32
N LYS A 478 -22.21 -30.03 -19.57
CA LYS A 478 -22.77 -31.26 -20.15
C LYS A 478 -24.23 -31.00 -20.49
N SER A 479 -24.53 -31.08 -21.78
CA SER A 479 -25.86 -31.13 -22.35
C SER A 479 -26.58 -32.43 -21.96
N SER A 480 -27.80 -32.32 -21.43
CA SER A 480 -28.78 -33.39 -21.53
C SER A 480 -30.17 -32.78 -21.73
N SER A 481 -30.66 -32.97 -22.95
CA SER A 481 -32.02 -32.74 -23.40
C SER A 481 -33.01 -33.65 -22.67
N SER A 482 -34.11 -33.10 -22.16
CA SER A 482 -35.38 -33.81 -22.14
C SER A 482 -36.55 -32.83 -22.21
N SER A 483 -37.34 -33.03 -23.26
CA SER A 483 -38.59 -32.39 -23.58
C SER A 483 -39.72 -32.85 -22.66
N SER A 484 -40.57 -31.93 -22.18
CA SER A 484 -41.97 -32.25 -21.88
C SER A 484 -42.83 -31.00 -22.05
N ALA A 485 -43.84 -31.13 -22.90
CA ALA A 485 -44.77 -30.07 -23.26
C ALA A 485 -45.97 -30.01 -22.31
N ALA A 486 -46.66 -28.87 -22.41
CA ALA A 486 -48.05 -28.59 -22.05
C ALA A 486 -48.35 -28.23 -20.57
N LYS A 487 -48.81 -27.00 -20.32
CA LYS A 487 -50.19 -26.55 -20.52
C LYS A 487 -50.32 -25.06 -20.17
N SER A 488 -51.10 -24.35 -20.97
CA SER A 488 -51.55 -22.98 -20.71
C SER A 488 -52.60 -22.97 -19.60
N SER A 489 -52.44 -22.07 -18.64
CA SER A 489 -53.56 -21.56 -17.86
C SER A 489 -53.31 -20.08 -17.53
N SER A 490 -54.28 -19.26 -17.90
CA SER A 490 -54.35 -17.85 -17.55
C SER A 490 -54.50 -17.73 -16.03
N ALA A 491 -53.59 -17.04 -15.37
CA ALA A 491 -53.77 -16.60 -14.00
C ALA A 491 -53.23 -15.18 -13.85
N THR A 492 -54.16 -14.23 -13.88
CA THR A 492 -54.01 -12.89 -13.32
C THR A 492 -53.53 -13.05 -11.88
N ARG A 493 -52.25 -12.74 -11.60
CA ARG A 493 -51.75 -12.59 -10.23
C ARG A 493 -50.97 -11.29 -10.12
N SER A 494 -51.58 -10.33 -9.46
CA SER A 494 -50.89 -9.25 -8.77
C SER A 494 -49.87 -9.88 -7.81
N ASN A 495 -48.58 -9.82 -8.17
CA ASN A 495 -47.49 -10.27 -7.30
C ASN A 495 -47.17 -9.21 -6.24
N LEU A 496 -48.18 -8.75 -5.50
CA LEU A 496 -47.97 -8.02 -4.25
C LEU A 496 -48.01 -9.04 -3.12
N TRP A 497 -46.83 -9.41 -2.64
CA TRP A 497 -46.66 -10.21 -1.42
C TRP A 497 -47.00 -9.35 -0.21
N VAL A 498 -48.15 -9.61 0.42
CA VAL A 498 -48.38 -9.21 1.81
C VAL A 498 -47.71 -10.28 2.66
N GLY A 499 -46.60 -9.96 3.32
CA GLY A 499 -45.94 -10.88 4.24
C GLY A 499 -46.89 -11.29 5.36
N GLY A 500 -46.97 -12.59 5.67
CA GLY A 500 -47.61 -13.05 6.90
C GLY A 500 -46.89 -12.50 8.14
N GLU A 501 -47.56 -12.57 9.30
CA GLU A 501 -47.02 -12.10 10.59
C GLU A 501 -45.58 -12.56 10.78
N ALA A 502 -44.67 -11.60 10.90
CA ALA A 502 -43.28 -11.86 11.22
C ALA A 502 -43.21 -12.34 12.67
N TRP A 503 -42.85 -13.59 12.89
CA TRP A 503 -42.55 -14.11 14.22
C TRP A 503 -41.21 -13.52 14.65
N ASP A 504 -41.22 -12.82 15.78
CA ASP A 504 -39.97 -12.35 16.40
C ASP A 504 -39.10 -13.56 16.75
N SER A 505 -37.86 -13.56 16.28
CA SER A 505 -36.84 -14.49 16.73
C SER A 505 -36.64 -14.38 18.26
N PRO A 506 -36.15 -15.43 18.94
CA PRO A 506 -35.80 -15.35 20.37
C PRO A 506 -34.84 -14.20 20.69
N GLU A 507 -34.00 -13.81 19.74
CA GLU A 507 -33.11 -12.65 19.84
C GLU A 507 -33.90 -11.32 19.78
N GLU A 508 -34.83 -11.17 18.83
CA GLU A 508 -35.70 -9.99 18.74
C GLU A 508 -36.61 -9.84 19.97
N GLN A 509 -37.10 -10.95 20.52
CA GLN A 509 -37.86 -10.96 21.79
C GLN A 509 -37.00 -10.50 22.96
N PHE A 510 -35.78 -11.05 23.10
CA PHE A 510 -34.82 -10.63 24.11
C PHE A 510 -34.54 -9.12 24.04
N TRP A 511 -34.31 -8.57 22.85
CA TRP A 511 -34.05 -7.14 22.67
C TRP A 511 -35.27 -6.26 22.89
N ARG A 512 -36.48 -6.71 22.57
CA ARG A 512 -37.74 -5.98 22.87
C ARG A 512 -38.00 -5.88 24.36
N GLU A 513 -37.63 -6.90 25.13
CA GLU A 513 -37.78 -6.93 26.59
C GLU A 513 -36.76 -6.05 27.32
N GLN A 514 -35.68 -5.62 26.65
CA GLN A 514 -34.69 -4.72 27.23
C GLN A 514 -35.16 -3.25 27.23
N SER A 515 -34.87 -2.55 28.33
CA SER A 515 -35.00 -1.09 28.38
C SER A 515 -34.15 -0.42 27.29
N GLU A 516 -34.57 0.76 26.81
CA GLU A 516 -33.78 1.54 25.84
C GLU A 516 -32.37 1.83 26.35
N ALA A 517 -32.23 2.14 27.64
CA ALA A 517 -30.93 2.34 28.28
C ALA A 517 -30.04 1.09 28.22
N ALA A 518 -30.60 -0.10 28.45
CA ALA A 518 -29.87 -1.37 28.37
C ALA A 518 -29.45 -1.70 26.93
N ARG A 519 -30.32 -1.44 25.94
CA ARG A 519 -30.00 -1.61 24.51
C ARG A 519 -28.86 -0.68 24.08
N ILE A 520 -28.91 0.59 24.49
CA ILE A 520 -27.85 1.57 24.21
C ILE A 520 -26.54 1.16 24.91
N ALA A 521 -26.61 0.68 26.15
CA ALA A 521 -25.42 0.24 26.89
C ALA A 521 -24.75 -0.98 26.24
N GLU A 522 -25.54 -1.99 25.84
CA GLU A 522 -25.00 -3.19 25.20
C GLU A 522 -24.49 -2.89 23.78
N SER A 523 -25.20 -2.04 23.03
CA SER A 523 -24.73 -1.53 21.74
C SER A 523 -23.36 -0.85 21.86
N ASN A 524 -23.21 0.05 22.84
CA ASN A 524 -21.96 0.75 23.12
C ASN A 524 -20.89 -0.08 23.83
N ARG A 525 -21.15 -1.36 24.15
CA ARG A 525 -20.18 -2.18 24.85
C ARG A 525 -18.97 -2.44 23.95
N VAL A 526 -17.78 -2.13 24.45
CA VAL A 526 -16.51 -2.41 23.76
C VAL A 526 -16.25 -3.92 23.80
N LEU A 527 -16.15 -4.53 22.63
CA LEU A 527 -15.84 -5.95 22.46
C LEU A 527 -14.33 -6.19 22.52
N CYS A 528 -13.57 -5.38 21.80
CA CYS A 528 -12.12 -5.45 21.80
C CYS A 528 -11.51 -4.11 21.38
N GLN A 529 -10.23 -3.96 21.63
CA GLN A 529 -9.46 -2.81 21.18
C GLN A 529 -8.43 -3.29 20.15
N ALA A 530 -8.65 -2.93 18.89
CA ALA A 530 -7.72 -3.19 17.81
C ALA A 530 -6.64 -2.10 17.81
N GLN A 531 -5.37 -2.48 17.61
CA GLN A 531 -4.28 -1.52 17.53
C GLN A 531 -3.39 -1.85 16.34
N ARG A 532 -3.15 -0.85 15.48
CA ARG A 532 -2.25 -1.02 14.32
C ARG A 532 -0.80 -0.80 14.74
N SER A 533 0.09 -1.67 14.27
CA SER A 533 1.53 -1.54 14.46
C SER A 533 2.19 -1.07 13.18
N TYR A 534 3.13 -0.14 13.30
CA TYR A 534 3.91 0.44 12.22
C TYR A 534 5.39 0.11 12.45
N PRO A 535 6.00 -0.76 11.63
CA PRO A 535 7.37 -1.22 11.83
C PRO A 535 8.41 -0.13 11.48
N SER A 536 9.66 -0.33 11.87
CA SER A 536 10.77 0.60 11.58
C SER A 536 10.94 0.93 10.09
N GLY A 537 10.67 -0.03 9.20
CA GLY A 537 10.73 0.14 7.75
C GLY A 537 9.48 0.79 7.11
N TYR A 538 8.53 1.28 7.91
CA TYR A 538 7.23 1.77 7.42
C TYR A 538 7.36 2.93 6.42
N VAL A 539 8.23 3.91 6.69
CA VAL A 539 8.42 5.08 5.80
C VAL A 539 8.91 4.66 4.42
N TRP A 540 9.94 3.80 4.35
CA TRP A 540 10.41 3.24 3.08
C TRP A 540 9.28 2.47 2.38
N GLY A 541 8.54 1.63 3.11
CA GLY A 541 7.46 0.83 2.54
C GLY A 541 6.39 1.71 1.88
N GLN A 542 5.95 2.75 2.58
CA GLN A 542 4.94 3.68 2.09
C GLN A 542 5.42 4.48 0.88
N LEU A 543 6.66 4.97 0.89
CA LEU A 543 7.20 5.78 -0.21
C LEU A 543 7.53 4.92 -1.45
N ALA A 544 7.93 3.65 -1.27
CA ALA A 544 8.23 2.75 -2.39
C ALA A 544 6.98 2.15 -3.04
N MET A 545 5.88 2.02 -2.28
CA MET A 545 4.59 1.49 -2.73
C MET A 545 3.48 2.55 -2.72
N TRP A 546 3.85 3.83 -2.91
CA TRP A 546 2.95 4.97 -2.83
C TRP A 546 1.71 4.85 -3.71
N PHE A 547 1.79 4.10 -4.81
CA PHE A 547 0.71 3.89 -5.76
C PHE A 547 -0.29 2.79 -5.35
N LYS A 548 -0.08 2.12 -4.21
CA LYS A 548 -0.95 1.08 -3.63
C LYS A 548 -1.34 1.45 -2.21
N GLN A 549 -2.63 1.63 -1.95
CA GLN A 549 -3.13 2.07 -0.63
C GLN A 549 -3.84 0.98 0.19
N ALA A 550 -4.15 -0.18 -0.41
CA ALA A 550 -4.89 -1.28 0.20
C ALA A 550 -4.09 -2.15 1.18
N GLY A 551 -2.75 -2.00 1.24
CA GLY A 551 -1.90 -2.83 2.09
C GLY A 551 -1.94 -2.49 3.57
N ASN A 552 -2.19 -3.49 4.43
CA ASN A 552 -2.13 -3.33 5.90
C ASN A 552 -0.70 -3.07 6.42
N ASP A 553 0.32 -3.69 5.82
CA ASP A 553 1.73 -3.43 6.10
C ASP A 553 2.54 -3.34 4.80
N PRO A 554 2.84 -2.11 4.32
CA PRO A 554 3.65 -1.90 3.11
C PRO A 554 5.08 -2.46 3.22
N SER A 555 5.60 -2.67 4.44
CA SER A 555 6.97 -3.15 4.65
C SER A 555 7.16 -4.62 4.28
N LEU A 556 6.08 -5.41 4.28
CA LEU A 556 6.10 -6.81 3.87
C LEU A 556 6.54 -6.96 2.41
N SER A 557 6.03 -6.10 1.53
CA SER A 557 6.37 -6.12 0.11
C SER A 557 7.84 -5.76 -0.13
N LEU A 558 8.44 -4.92 0.72
CA LEU A 558 9.84 -4.53 0.57
C LEU A 558 10.83 -5.70 0.69
N THR A 559 10.53 -6.70 1.51
CA THR A 559 11.51 -7.77 1.83
C THR A 559 11.95 -8.55 0.59
N ASN A 560 11.03 -8.78 -0.33
CA ASN A 560 11.31 -9.49 -1.58
C ASN A 560 11.80 -8.56 -2.68
N GLU A 561 11.22 -7.37 -2.81
CA GLU A 561 11.57 -6.37 -3.82
C GLU A 561 13.03 -5.89 -3.72
N ARG A 562 13.61 -5.90 -2.51
CA ARG A 562 14.98 -5.44 -2.28
C ARG A 562 16.05 -6.38 -2.82
N LYS A 563 15.79 -7.69 -2.84
CA LYS A 563 16.79 -8.73 -3.11
C LYS A 563 17.33 -8.62 -4.53
N GLY A 564 18.64 -8.52 -4.66
CA GLY A 564 19.31 -8.37 -5.94
C GLY A 564 19.27 -6.95 -6.45
N CYS A 565 18.08 -6.34 -6.57
CA CYS A 565 17.91 -5.00 -7.15
C CYS A 565 18.63 -3.90 -6.38
N VAL A 566 18.50 -3.88 -5.05
CA VAL A 566 19.04 -2.81 -4.19
C VAL A 566 19.90 -3.36 -3.04
N LEU A 567 19.82 -4.68 -2.80
CA LEU A 567 20.58 -5.40 -1.80
C LEU A 567 21.34 -6.54 -2.48
N LEU A 568 22.66 -6.52 -2.39
CA LEU A 568 23.49 -7.64 -2.83
C LEU A 568 23.36 -8.85 -1.88
N PRO A 569 23.61 -10.07 -2.39
CA PRO A 569 23.76 -11.25 -1.54
C PRO A 569 24.79 -11.08 -0.43
N ASP A 570 24.58 -11.82 0.65
CA ASP A 570 25.57 -11.96 1.69
C ASP A 570 26.73 -12.85 1.21
N VAL A 571 27.98 -12.39 1.33
CA VAL A 571 29.19 -13.17 0.97
C VAL A 571 29.36 -14.47 1.74
N GLU A 572 28.77 -14.57 2.93
CA GLU A 572 28.79 -15.82 3.70
C GLU A 572 28.02 -16.93 2.94
N SER A 573 27.04 -16.57 2.12
CA SER A 573 26.24 -17.52 1.33
C SER A 573 27.05 -18.40 0.39
N CYS A 574 28.26 -17.97 0.01
CA CYS A 574 29.17 -18.74 -0.82
C CYS A 574 29.73 -19.98 -0.09
N TYR A 575 29.79 -19.96 1.25
CA TYR A 575 30.44 -21.00 2.07
C TYR A 575 29.52 -21.55 3.18
N GLU A 576 28.20 -21.32 3.16
CA GLU A 576 27.34 -21.89 4.22
C GLU A 576 26.96 -23.36 3.93
N SER A 577 27.42 -24.27 4.79
CA SER A 577 27.23 -25.75 4.71
C SER A 577 25.81 -26.28 4.91
N LYS A 578 24.84 -25.44 5.33
CA LYS A 578 23.48 -25.93 5.67
C LYS A 578 22.61 -26.31 4.46
N ARG A 579 23.10 -26.16 3.24
CA ARG A 579 22.48 -26.68 2.02
C ARG A 579 23.51 -27.58 1.35
N PHE A 580 23.25 -28.89 1.34
CA PHE A 580 24.00 -29.87 0.56
C PHE A 580 24.31 -29.29 -0.83
N ASP A 581 25.61 -29.17 -1.15
CA ASP A 581 26.19 -28.55 -2.34
C ASP A 581 25.65 -27.16 -2.70
N LEU A 582 26.48 -26.12 -2.57
CA LEU A 582 26.23 -24.84 -3.22
C LEU A 582 25.98 -25.10 -4.71
N ASN A 583 24.71 -25.00 -5.13
CA ASN A 583 24.27 -25.26 -6.50
C ASN A 583 24.59 -24.04 -7.38
N TYR A 584 25.89 -23.75 -7.52
CA TYR A 584 26.44 -22.70 -8.38
C TYR A 584 27.17 -23.33 -9.56
N THR A 585 26.41 -24.04 -10.41
CA THR A 585 26.93 -24.66 -11.62
C THR A 585 27.08 -23.64 -12.75
N PRO A 586 27.83 -23.96 -13.83
CA PRO A 586 27.86 -23.13 -15.03
C PRO A 586 26.47 -22.77 -15.58
N GLU A 587 25.47 -23.64 -15.44
CA GLU A 587 24.08 -23.38 -15.83
C GLU A 587 23.37 -22.39 -14.91
N GLU A 588 23.48 -22.55 -13.59
CA GLU A 588 22.88 -21.60 -12.64
C GLU A 588 23.52 -20.21 -12.73
N ARG A 589 24.83 -20.18 -12.97
CA ARG A 589 25.59 -18.96 -13.26
C ARG A 589 25.11 -18.29 -14.54
N GLY A 590 24.89 -19.08 -15.60
CA GLY A 590 24.31 -18.62 -16.86
C GLY A 590 22.93 -17.99 -16.71
N LYS A 591 22.04 -18.63 -15.95
CA LYS A 591 20.72 -18.07 -15.59
C LYS A 591 20.82 -16.74 -14.87
N TRP A 592 21.78 -16.62 -13.95
CA TRP A 592 22.00 -15.40 -13.19
C TRP A 592 22.55 -14.26 -14.07
N ILE A 593 23.55 -14.54 -14.92
CA ILE A 593 24.08 -13.57 -15.90
C ILE A 593 22.97 -13.11 -16.85
N ALA A 594 22.20 -14.03 -17.42
CA ALA A 594 21.08 -13.70 -18.29
C ALA A 594 20.06 -12.80 -17.59
N ARG A 595 19.82 -13.00 -16.28
CA ARG A 595 18.93 -12.15 -15.47
C ARG A 595 19.49 -10.73 -15.33
N LEU A 596 20.79 -10.57 -15.14
CA LEU A 596 21.43 -9.24 -15.08
C LEU A 596 21.30 -8.50 -16.42
N GLU A 597 21.37 -9.22 -17.54
CA GLU A 597 21.26 -8.63 -18.88
C GLU A 597 19.84 -8.29 -19.31
N HIS A 598 18.89 -9.17 -19.01
CA HIS A 598 17.53 -9.08 -19.56
C HIS A 598 16.47 -8.64 -18.55
N CYS A 599 16.76 -8.73 -17.24
CA CYS A 599 15.83 -8.38 -16.17
C CYS A 599 16.52 -7.68 -14.97
N PRO A 600 17.42 -6.69 -15.15
CA PRO A 600 18.22 -6.11 -14.06
C PRO A 600 17.40 -5.42 -12.96
N ALA A 601 16.17 -5.01 -13.26
CA ALA A 601 15.28 -4.34 -12.30
C ALA A 601 14.36 -5.29 -11.52
N GLN A 602 14.41 -6.60 -11.78
CA GLN A 602 13.56 -7.58 -11.09
C GLN A 602 14.21 -8.17 -9.84
N PRO A 603 13.45 -8.35 -8.75
CA PRO A 603 13.96 -8.94 -7.51
C PRO A 603 14.37 -10.39 -7.67
N TRP A 604 15.38 -10.82 -6.92
CA TRP A 604 15.96 -12.16 -6.98
C TRP A 604 15.21 -13.10 -6.02
N LEU A 605 14.03 -13.58 -6.44
CA LEU A 605 13.13 -14.38 -5.58
C LEU A 605 13.52 -15.86 -5.46
N SER A 606 14.07 -16.44 -6.53
CA SER A 606 14.54 -17.83 -6.58
C SER A 606 16.01 -17.84 -6.96
N THR A 607 16.87 -17.83 -5.95
CA THR A 607 18.33 -17.87 -6.12
C THR A 607 18.96 -18.75 -5.05
N HIS A 608 20.13 -19.29 -5.34
CA HIS A 608 20.96 -19.97 -4.35
C HIS A 608 21.51 -18.99 -3.28
N TRP A 609 21.61 -17.70 -3.61
CA TRP A 609 22.02 -16.62 -2.73
C TRP A 609 21.15 -16.46 -1.47
N THR A 610 21.79 -16.10 -0.35
CA THR A 610 21.10 -15.63 0.85
C THR A 610 21.25 -14.12 1.02
N PHE A 611 20.19 -13.48 1.52
CA PHE A 611 20.14 -12.04 1.73
C PHE A 611 19.93 -11.78 3.22
N ARG A 612 21.00 -11.82 4.00
CA ARG A 612 20.97 -11.50 5.43
C ARG A 612 21.17 -10.01 5.64
N ARG A 613 20.57 -9.46 6.70
CA ARG A 613 20.72 -8.06 7.12
C ARG A 613 21.98 -7.86 7.99
N SER A 614 23.08 -8.54 7.69
CA SER A 614 24.27 -8.54 8.55
C SER A 614 24.91 -7.14 8.71
N ALA A 615 24.70 -6.22 7.75
CA ALA A 615 25.27 -4.87 7.79
C ALA A 615 24.28 -3.70 7.57
N HIS A 616 23.00 -3.96 7.25
CA HIS A 616 22.01 -2.90 6.90
C HIS A 616 22.44 -1.94 5.77
N VAL A 617 23.46 -2.30 4.97
CA VAL A 617 23.95 -1.53 3.83
C VAL A 617 23.28 -2.03 2.54
N TYR A 618 22.88 -1.07 1.71
CA TYR A 618 22.28 -1.25 0.40
C TYR A 618 23.17 -0.62 -0.67
N GLY A 619 23.07 -1.10 -1.90
CA GLY A 619 23.92 -0.68 -3.01
C GLY A 619 24.17 -1.83 -3.96
N THR A 620 24.00 -1.58 -5.27
CA THR A 620 24.17 -2.58 -6.32
C THR A 620 24.57 -1.89 -7.62
N PRO A 621 25.22 -2.60 -8.57
CA PRO A 621 25.48 -2.05 -9.90
C PRO A 621 24.18 -1.72 -10.65
N MET A 622 23.09 -2.43 -10.37
CA MET A 622 21.76 -2.16 -10.94
C MET A 622 21.19 -0.81 -10.45
N MET A 623 21.41 -0.47 -9.19
CA MET A 623 21.03 0.83 -8.63
C MET A 623 21.86 1.95 -9.26
N ASP A 624 23.17 1.75 -9.41
CA ASP A 624 24.05 2.73 -10.04
C ASP A 624 23.70 2.93 -11.52
N ALA A 625 23.37 1.85 -12.22
CA ALA A 625 22.91 1.87 -13.59
C ALA A 625 21.67 2.75 -13.76
N VAL A 626 20.61 2.56 -12.95
CA VAL A 626 19.43 3.43 -13.03
C VAL A 626 19.70 4.88 -12.63
N ARG A 627 20.82 5.16 -11.95
CA ARG A 627 21.28 6.52 -11.62
C ARG A 627 22.24 7.11 -12.66
N GLY A 628 22.36 6.47 -13.83
CA GLY A 628 23.13 6.94 -14.97
C GLY A 628 24.53 6.34 -15.09
N GLN A 629 24.98 5.55 -14.12
CA GLN A 629 26.30 4.89 -14.14
C GLN A 629 26.21 3.49 -14.75
N TRP A 630 25.77 3.42 -16.00
CA TRP A 630 25.53 2.15 -16.71
C TRP A 630 26.78 1.29 -16.88
N GLY A 631 27.95 1.93 -17.02
CA GLY A 631 29.24 1.25 -17.21
C GLY A 631 29.50 0.21 -16.12
N ASN A 632 29.21 0.55 -14.86
CA ASN A 632 29.39 -0.36 -13.73
C ASN A 632 28.72 -1.73 -13.92
N LEU A 633 27.45 -1.75 -14.31
CA LEU A 633 26.71 -3.01 -14.51
C LEU A 633 27.19 -3.75 -15.78
N VAL A 634 27.47 -3.01 -16.85
CA VAL A 634 27.97 -3.58 -18.11
C VAL A 634 29.33 -4.25 -17.88
N ASP A 635 30.24 -3.56 -17.19
CA ASP A 635 31.58 -4.04 -16.87
C ASP A 635 31.52 -5.23 -15.91
N ALA A 636 30.62 -5.20 -14.91
CA ALA A 636 30.37 -6.35 -14.04
C ALA A 636 29.94 -7.59 -14.84
N ILE A 637 28.98 -7.44 -15.76
CA ILE A 637 28.50 -8.54 -16.61
C ILE A 637 29.63 -9.06 -17.52
N ALA A 638 30.41 -8.15 -18.13
CA ALA A 638 31.54 -8.51 -18.97
C ALA A 638 32.60 -9.29 -18.19
N GLU A 639 32.89 -8.88 -16.96
CA GLU A 639 33.81 -9.58 -16.06
C GLU A 639 33.29 -10.97 -15.67
N LEU A 640 32.00 -11.09 -15.34
CA LEU A 640 31.38 -12.38 -15.06
C LEU A 640 31.50 -13.32 -16.28
N LYS A 641 31.32 -12.83 -17.50
CA LYS A 641 31.41 -13.67 -18.72
C LYS A 641 32.81 -14.21 -19.02
N LYS A 642 33.87 -13.78 -18.31
CA LYS A 642 35.24 -14.31 -18.50
C LYS A 642 35.44 -15.71 -17.94
N SER A 643 34.73 -16.08 -16.86
CA SER A 643 34.75 -17.44 -16.31
C SER A 643 33.72 -18.33 -16.98
N GLU A 644 33.85 -19.66 -16.83
CA GLU A 644 32.93 -20.64 -17.42
C GLU A 644 31.45 -20.39 -17.05
N TYR A 645 30.55 -20.46 -18.03
CA TYR A 645 29.10 -20.45 -17.85
C TYR A 645 28.41 -21.07 -19.07
N VAL A 646 27.16 -21.52 -18.89
CA VAL A 646 26.31 -21.98 -19.99
C VAL A 646 25.31 -20.88 -20.33
N PRO A 647 25.29 -20.33 -21.56
CA PRO A 647 24.32 -19.31 -21.95
C PRO A 647 22.88 -19.77 -21.68
N TYR A 648 22.07 -18.88 -21.12
CA TYR A 648 20.68 -19.17 -20.78
C TYR A 648 19.75 -18.15 -21.45
N GLU A 649 18.71 -18.64 -22.11
CA GLU A 649 17.68 -17.79 -22.71
C GLU A 649 16.50 -17.66 -21.76
N ILE A 650 16.19 -16.43 -21.34
CA ILE A 650 15.02 -16.14 -20.52
C ILE A 650 13.76 -16.28 -21.38
N LYS A 651 12.74 -16.98 -20.86
CA LYS A 651 11.42 -17.08 -21.50
C LYS A 651 10.84 -15.69 -21.74
N ASP A 652 10.19 -15.48 -22.87
CA ASP A 652 9.67 -14.15 -23.24
C ASP A 652 8.70 -13.56 -22.20
N ASP A 653 7.90 -14.40 -21.53
CA ASP A 653 7.00 -13.98 -20.45
C ASP A 653 7.74 -13.46 -19.19
N ASP A 654 8.99 -13.90 -19.00
CA ASP A 654 9.83 -13.53 -17.86
C ASP A 654 10.75 -12.34 -18.16
N LYS A 655 10.94 -12.00 -19.45
CA LYS A 655 11.64 -10.79 -19.88
C LYS A 655 10.83 -9.57 -19.44
N LYS A 656 11.28 -8.89 -18.39
CA LYS A 656 10.70 -7.59 -18.00
C LYS A 656 11.81 -6.56 -17.95
N MET A 657 11.80 -5.70 -18.97
CA MET A 657 12.70 -4.58 -19.16
C MET A 657 14.18 -4.99 -19.20
N SER A 658 14.67 -5.20 -20.42
CA SER A 658 16.09 -5.49 -20.69
C SER A 658 17.00 -4.34 -20.26
N LEU A 659 18.30 -4.64 -20.11
CA LEU A 659 19.31 -3.61 -19.83
C LEU A 659 19.28 -2.48 -20.86
N SER A 660 19.11 -2.82 -22.15
CA SER A 660 19.04 -1.82 -23.23
C SER A 660 17.79 -0.94 -23.13
N GLU A 661 16.66 -1.48 -22.70
CA GLU A 661 15.44 -0.71 -22.43
C GLU A 661 15.59 0.16 -21.18
N LEU A 662 16.18 -0.39 -20.12
CA LEU A 662 16.45 0.35 -18.90
C LEU A 662 17.40 1.53 -19.16
N MET A 663 18.43 1.34 -19.99
CA MET A 663 19.35 2.40 -20.45
C MET A 663 18.65 3.54 -21.21
N LYS A 664 17.58 3.23 -21.95
CA LYS A 664 16.74 4.25 -22.62
C LYS A 664 15.92 5.06 -21.62
N THR A 665 15.72 4.57 -20.41
CA THR A 665 15.04 5.30 -19.34
C THR A 665 16.02 6.22 -18.64
N LYS A 666 16.49 7.28 -19.32
CA LYS A 666 17.31 8.31 -18.68
C LYS A 666 16.66 8.75 -17.36
N TYR A 667 17.49 8.86 -16.34
CA TYR A 667 17.10 9.24 -15.00
C TYR A 667 17.99 10.41 -14.61
N PRO A 668 17.46 11.50 -14.03
CA PRO A 668 16.05 11.76 -13.70
C PRO A 668 15.22 12.30 -14.88
N GLU A 669 15.76 12.29 -16.10
CA GLU A 669 15.10 12.83 -17.29
C GLU A 669 13.99 11.90 -17.80
N TRP A 670 12.81 12.05 -17.21
CA TRP A 670 11.56 11.66 -17.86
C TRP A 670 11.11 12.78 -18.83
N SER A 671 11.96 13.10 -19.79
CA SER A 671 11.68 14.07 -20.87
C SER A 671 10.77 13.48 -21.93
#